data_AF-A0A914EX69-F1
#
_entry.id   AF-A0A914EX69-F1
#
_cell.length_a   1.000
_cell.length_b   1.000
_cell.length_c   1.000
_cell.angle_alpha   90.00
_cell.angle_beta   90.00
_cell.angle_gamma   90.00
#
_symmetry.space_group_name_H-M   'P 1'
#
loop_
_entity.id
_entity.type
_entity.pdbx_description
1 polymer ?
#
loop_
_entity_poly.entity_id
_entity_poly.type
_entity_poly.pdbx_seq_one_letter_code
_entity_poly.pdbx_strand_id
1 'polypeptide(L)'
;MSPNPYPIPSLEKTLAEVKTIYQQLFSGAEFSKFEEALLNADLEIQEHYKTFQKFVADKQNWSTEMFQTNLLSIRSPIPSSTAISCILQPIESKKDISQSEQASAIIYSIAKLFVNPLILQKQNPVEYEKTQQKNMFATIRLPEKICDKLINFSESRHVIVVCKGVPYTFDILDQNRQPINYNIIKANVDAILKSTEEKQNVSICELTALNRDKWSEYRNQMLKTAKQQMDLFQSGIITVILEDFDLDLKNPIKAYDILRDSKIRNFDQTTNFIVYGNGVTGLICEHSAVDGLIMIELAAVIRKMITEFMQKNDSTDVVSIPFTAPPSQLLFNLETVEIFPESLKNEETITFFDFDIFADISNLLKDYKLYDAWIVMAIQIALNQTFDNGSALLVAVPSHVRHFVDGRCDSTYINNKKTEQLFEYLKTANIAELLNDPKRSQTGMKLFLEALEALKNKIRETKCGNAFGTHIAVIRRMLENEKKHQELKNMLQIFAAPSVVITGAADVKENINFGTGNIYASNQICINYLGGKNDVRITIRANGIFNEKIKQLQESLRETLKIMLIFAVQIGIIKEMGATKILLHATSSTKKEMNKKLTFAIHGGAGEMTAMMPEMIGIIKFALNIAILIGVDSFYQNDDGNVIEVVEAVTKALEDCFIFNAGKGSVFNVKGEHELEASIMDGLNGKAGAVACIKKLKNPISAALKVMNECKHVFLCGNFAEDFCSNLECVEQKYFDTDLRKQQWKTVKNQMKMVKNDVSIKYEKIERCQMLAPQTVGAVAVDENGRLASATSTGGLINKMEGRIGDTAVIGAATWADKNVAVSCTGDGEEFLRKAVASKIAFTYDGNLAECCNKILKDDMSDALAGIVAIDVKGEIVGITNAQMFFGSYSNGKITTKIVNSKDNDFESLTK
;
A
#
# COMPACT_ATOMS: atom_id res chain seq x y z
N MET A 1 9.10 -6.21 25.90
CA MET A 1 9.65 -5.09 26.70
C MET A 1 8.47 -4.36 27.33
N SER A 2 8.59 -3.73 28.50
CA SER A 2 7.51 -2.86 28.98
C SER A 2 7.39 -1.64 28.06
N PRO A 3 6.18 -1.24 27.62
CA PRO A 3 6.02 -0.09 26.73
C PRO A 3 6.49 1.21 27.38
N ASN A 4 7.09 2.09 26.57
CA ASN A 4 7.52 3.39 27.02
C ASN A 4 6.30 4.33 27.20
N PRO A 5 6.29 5.19 28.23
CA PRO A 5 5.30 6.25 28.34
C PRO A 5 5.39 7.21 27.14
N TYR A 6 4.31 7.91 26.84
CA TYR A 6 4.32 8.95 25.80
C TYR A 6 5.22 10.11 26.25
N PRO A 7 6.26 10.49 25.48
CA PRO A 7 7.20 11.49 25.91
C PRO A 7 6.57 12.89 25.94
N ILE A 8 7.23 13.81 26.66
CA ILE A 8 6.92 15.23 26.62
C ILE A 8 7.89 15.89 25.62
N PRO A 9 7.43 16.43 24.48
CA PRO A 9 8.29 17.11 23.53
C PRO A 9 8.99 18.31 24.17
N SER A 10 10.22 18.60 23.75
CA SER A 10 10.90 19.84 24.12
C SER A 10 10.12 21.05 23.60
N LEU A 11 9.95 22.06 24.46
CA LEU A 11 9.33 23.33 24.08
C LEU A 11 10.13 24.03 22.97
N GLU A 12 11.46 24.07 23.07
CA GLU A 12 12.33 24.66 22.05
C GLU A 12 12.11 24.01 20.68
N LYS A 13 12.09 22.67 20.63
CA LYS A 13 11.84 21.94 19.38
C LYS A 13 10.46 22.24 18.81
N THR A 14 9.46 22.33 19.69
CA THR A 14 8.08 22.64 19.31
C THR A 14 7.98 24.03 18.70
N LEU A 15 8.52 25.05 19.37
CA LEU A 15 8.48 26.43 18.89
C LEU A 15 9.29 26.61 17.60
N ALA A 16 10.45 25.95 17.47
CA ALA A 16 11.25 25.98 16.25
C ALA A 16 10.50 25.39 15.05
N GLU A 17 9.79 24.28 15.25
CA GLU A 17 9.00 23.63 14.21
C GLU A 17 7.77 24.46 13.83
N VAL A 18 7.03 24.98 14.82
CA VAL A 18 5.90 25.89 14.60
C VAL A 18 6.35 27.11 13.78
N LYS A 19 7.48 27.72 14.15
CA LYS A 19 8.07 28.84 13.43
C LYS A 19 8.43 28.46 12.00
N THR A 20 9.03 27.28 11.79
CA THR A 20 9.40 26.77 10.47
C THR A 20 8.17 26.60 9.56
N ILE A 21 7.10 26.01 10.08
CA ILE A 21 5.85 25.82 9.31
C ILE A 21 5.17 27.17 9.05
N TYR A 22 5.13 28.06 10.04
CA TYR A 22 4.53 29.38 9.86
C TYR A 22 5.26 30.19 8.78
N GLN A 23 6.60 30.13 8.75
CA GLN A 23 7.42 30.77 7.73
C GLN A 23 7.17 30.22 6.32
N GLN A 24 6.85 28.93 6.21
CA GLN A 24 6.55 28.31 4.92
C GLN A 24 5.15 28.69 4.41
N LEU A 25 4.21 28.97 5.32
CA LEU A 25 2.85 29.35 4.98
C LEU A 25 2.68 30.85 4.73
N PHE A 26 3.43 31.68 5.47
CA PHE A 26 3.28 33.14 5.47
C PHE A 26 4.64 33.80 5.27
N SER A 27 4.73 34.78 4.37
CA SER A 27 5.98 35.48 4.05
C SER A 27 5.91 36.99 4.35
N GLY A 28 7.07 37.63 4.49
CA GLY A 28 7.16 39.08 4.70
C GLY A 28 6.61 39.51 6.06
N ALA A 29 5.71 40.51 6.05
CA ALA A 29 5.23 41.19 7.25
C ALA A 29 4.44 40.28 8.22
N GLU A 30 3.72 39.28 7.71
CA GLU A 30 2.93 38.37 8.57
C GLU A 30 3.81 37.46 9.42
N PHE A 31 4.90 36.94 8.83
CA PHE A 31 5.87 36.15 9.58
C PHE A 31 6.59 36.99 10.64
N SER A 32 7.00 38.22 10.32
CA SER A 32 7.63 39.12 11.29
C SER A 32 6.71 39.44 12.47
N LYS A 33 5.41 39.66 12.22
CA LYS A 33 4.41 39.84 13.29
C LYS A 33 4.29 38.60 14.17
N PHE A 34 4.29 37.41 13.57
CA PHE A 34 4.28 36.16 14.32
C PHE A 34 5.53 36.00 15.19
N GLU A 35 6.72 36.30 14.67
CA GLU A 35 7.97 36.27 15.44
C GLU A 35 7.94 37.21 16.64
N GLU A 36 7.44 38.43 16.44
CA GLU A 36 7.29 39.42 17.52
C GLU A 36 6.27 38.94 18.57
N ALA A 37 5.10 38.46 18.14
CA ALA A 37 4.08 37.94 19.03
C ALA A 37 4.57 36.72 19.83
N LEU A 38 5.35 35.83 19.21
CA LEU A 38 5.96 34.68 19.87
C LEU A 38 7.02 35.09 20.89
N LEU A 39 7.89 36.04 20.54
CA LEU A 39 8.91 36.58 21.45
C LEU A 39 8.28 37.25 22.66
N ASN A 40 7.22 38.03 22.46
CA ASN A 40 6.50 38.72 23.52
C ASN A 40 5.80 37.78 24.51
N ALA A 41 5.54 36.53 24.13
CA ALA A 41 4.88 35.52 24.97
C ALA A 41 5.84 34.45 25.53
N ASP A 42 7.14 34.51 25.21
CA ASP A 42 8.08 33.42 25.52
C ASP A 42 8.17 33.15 27.03
N LEU A 43 8.29 34.19 27.86
CA LEU A 43 8.40 34.02 29.32
C LEU A 43 7.18 33.30 29.91
N GLU A 44 5.98 33.68 29.51
CA GLU A 44 4.72 33.10 29.97
C GLU A 44 4.56 31.65 29.47
N ILE A 45 4.92 31.39 28.20
CA ILE A 45 4.90 30.03 27.64
C ILE A 45 5.85 29.12 28.42
N GLN A 46 7.06 29.60 28.76
CA GLN A 46 8.04 28.85 29.55
C GLN A 46 7.52 28.55 30.98
N GLU A 47 6.85 29.51 31.62
CA GLU A 47 6.27 29.33 32.96
C GLU A 47 5.12 28.32 32.94
N HIS A 48 4.19 28.45 31.99
CA HIS A 48 3.09 27.51 31.83
C HIS A 48 3.59 26.11 31.46
N TYR A 49 4.63 25.99 30.63
CA TYR A 49 5.22 24.71 30.28
C TYR A 49 5.79 23.97 31.50
N LYS A 50 6.47 24.68 32.43
CA LYS A 50 6.91 24.08 33.71
C LYS A 50 5.74 23.56 34.55
N THR A 51 4.61 24.26 34.53
CA THR A 51 3.39 23.84 35.22
C THR A 51 2.80 22.59 34.58
N PHE A 52 2.77 22.54 33.25
CA PHE A 52 2.33 21.37 32.50
C PHE A 52 3.21 20.15 32.75
N GLN A 53 4.54 20.30 32.74
CA GLN A 53 5.47 19.21 33.05
C GLN A 53 5.18 18.58 34.41
N LYS A 54 4.88 19.40 35.43
CA LYS A 54 4.48 18.90 36.75
C LYS A 54 3.12 18.19 36.71
N PHE A 55 2.16 18.71 35.96
CA PHE A 55 0.82 18.13 35.82
C PHE A 55 0.80 16.77 35.12
N VAL A 56 1.75 16.50 34.22
CA VAL A 56 1.81 15.24 33.47
C VAL A 56 2.88 14.26 33.97
N ALA A 57 3.63 14.62 35.01
CA ALA A 57 4.78 13.85 35.49
C ALA A 57 4.44 12.40 35.93
N ASP A 58 3.21 12.18 36.40
CA ASP A 58 2.69 10.89 36.86
C ASP A 58 1.88 10.15 35.77
N LYS A 59 1.66 10.77 34.61
CA LYS A 59 0.84 10.23 33.52
C LYS A 59 1.69 9.39 32.57
N GLN A 60 1.21 8.19 32.27
CA GLN A 60 1.85 7.30 31.28
C GLN A 60 1.60 7.78 29.84
N ASN A 61 0.46 8.39 29.56
CA ASN A 61 0.14 8.96 28.25
C ASN A 61 -0.81 10.16 28.36
N TRP A 62 -0.22 11.32 28.62
CA TRP A 62 -0.94 12.58 28.70
C TRP A 62 -1.58 13.00 27.37
N SER A 63 -0.98 12.62 26.23
CA SER A 63 -1.44 13.03 24.89
C SER A 63 -2.82 12.45 24.57
N THR A 64 -2.99 11.15 24.82
CA THR A 64 -4.25 10.46 24.55
C THR A 64 -5.38 10.93 25.48
N GLU A 65 -5.09 11.12 26.77
CA GLU A 65 -6.08 11.67 27.71
C GLU A 65 -6.59 13.06 27.27
N MET A 66 -5.68 13.94 26.85
CA MET A 66 -6.05 15.29 26.39
C MET A 66 -6.81 15.24 25.07
N PHE A 67 -6.38 14.42 24.11
CA PHE A 67 -7.08 14.23 22.84
C PHE A 67 -8.52 13.76 23.06
N GLN A 68 -8.71 12.73 23.89
CA GLN A 68 -10.02 12.18 24.23
C GLN A 68 -10.90 13.22 24.93
N THR A 69 -10.34 13.95 25.91
CA THR A 69 -11.05 15.02 26.62
C THR A 69 -11.53 16.11 25.67
N ASN A 70 -10.73 16.47 24.67
CA ASN A 70 -11.11 17.46 23.67
C ASN A 70 -12.31 16.98 22.83
N LEU A 71 -12.31 15.73 22.38
CA LEU A 71 -13.43 15.16 21.61
C LEU A 71 -14.72 15.05 22.44
N LEU A 72 -14.60 14.63 23.71
CA LEU A 72 -15.73 14.53 24.64
C LEU A 72 -16.33 15.90 25.02
N SER A 73 -15.54 16.97 24.88
CA SER A 73 -15.98 18.34 25.14
C SER A 73 -16.73 18.98 23.95
N ILE A 74 -16.73 18.36 22.76
CA ILE A 74 -17.49 18.85 21.60
C ILE A 74 -18.99 18.73 21.90
N ARG A 75 -19.71 19.86 21.78
CA ARG A 75 -21.16 19.93 22.05
C ARG A 75 -22.04 19.79 20.81
N SER A 76 -21.45 19.94 19.63
CA SER A 76 -22.13 19.68 18.35
C SER A 76 -22.65 18.24 18.26
N PRO A 77 -23.73 17.99 17.51
CA PRO A 77 -24.22 16.63 17.25
C PRO A 77 -23.11 15.65 16.88
N ILE A 78 -23.11 14.43 17.46
CA ILE A 78 -22.14 13.38 17.10
C ILE A 78 -22.12 13.08 15.59
N PRO A 79 -23.27 12.94 14.89
CA PRO A 79 -23.28 12.60 13.47
C PRO A 79 -22.49 13.60 12.63
N SER A 80 -22.51 14.88 12.99
CA SER A 80 -21.84 15.97 12.26
C SER A 80 -20.43 16.27 12.76
N SER A 81 -19.95 15.64 13.85
CA SER A 81 -18.69 15.99 14.51
C SER A 81 -17.73 14.81 14.69
N THR A 82 -18.13 13.78 15.43
CA THR A 82 -17.24 12.74 15.98
C THR A 82 -17.65 11.34 15.56
N ALA A 83 -18.74 11.15 14.82
CA ALA A 83 -18.99 9.89 14.14
C ALA A 83 -17.96 9.66 13.03
N ILE A 84 -17.35 8.48 12.99
CA ILE A 84 -16.60 7.99 11.82
C ILE A 84 -17.37 6.80 11.24
N SER A 85 -17.49 6.73 9.92
CA SER A 85 -18.30 5.71 9.27
C SER A 85 -17.67 5.15 8.00
N CYS A 86 -18.08 3.94 7.65
CA CYS A 86 -17.64 3.25 6.44
C CYS A 86 -18.68 2.23 5.99
N ILE A 87 -18.58 1.85 4.72
CA ILE A 87 -19.35 0.77 4.12
C ILE A 87 -18.43 -0.44 4.01
N LEU A 88 -18.84 -1.56 4.61
CA LEU A 88 -18.07 -2.80 4.57
C LEU A 88 -18.11 -3.42 3.17
N GLN A 89 -17.02 -4.10 2.79
CA GLN A 89 -16.98 -4.83 1.54
C GLN A 89 -17.94 -6.04 1.60
N PRO A 90 -18.78 -6.26 0.57
CA PRO A 90 -19.60 -7.48 0.49
C PRO A 90 -18.76 -8.76 0.53
N ILE A 91 -19.37 -9.85 0.99
CA ILE A 91 -18.73 -11.17 1.05
C ILE A 91 -18.93 -11.88 -0.30
N GLU A 92 -17.85 -12.22 -0.99
CA GLU A 92 -17.90 -12.76 -2.36
C GLU A 92 -18.39 -14.22 -2.42
N SER A 93 -18.26 -14.98 -1.34
CA SER A 93 -18.48 -16.44 -1.33
C SER A 93 -19.95 -16.86 -1.44
N LYS A 94 -20.91 -15.94 -1.23
CA LYS A 94 -22.35 -16.24 -1.32
C LYS A 94 -23.07 -14.99 -1.83
N LYS A 95 -23.53 -15.01 -3.09
CA LYS A 95 -24.12 -13.84 -3.76
C LYS A 95 -25.39 -13.30 -3.08
N ASP A 96 -26.10 -14.16 -2.34
CA ASP A 96 -27.40 -13.84 -1.74
C ASP A 96 -27.41 -14.23 -0.25
N ILE A 97 -26.76 -13.43 0.61
CA ILE A 97 -26.95 -13.52 2.06
C ILE A 97 -28.11 -12.63 2.49
N SER A 98 -29.11 -13.18 3.19
CA SER A 98 -30.25 -12.36 3.63
C SER A 98 -29.84 -11.38 4.73
N GLN A 99 -30.59 -10.28 4.87
CA GLN A 99 -30.41 -9.30 5.95
C GLN A 99 -30.34 -9.97 7.34
N SER A 100 -31.25 -10.93 7.59
CA SER A 100 -31.30 -11.71 8.82
C SER A 100 -30.03 -12.53 9.05
N GLU A 101 -29.56 -13.25 8.03
CA GLU A 101 -28.35 -14.08 8.15
C GLU A 101 -27.11 -13.22 8.39
N GLN A 102 -27.01 -12.09 7.69
CA GLN A 102 -25.92 -11.13 7.84
C GLN A 102 -25.90 -10.52 9.24
N ALA A 103 -27.03 -9.97 9.70
CA ALA A 103 -27.13 -9.39 11.04
C ALA A 103 -26.81 -10.42 12.13
N SER A 104 -27.33 -11.64 11.99
CA SER A 104 -27.07 -12.73 12.95
C SER A 104 -25.61 -13.14 12.96
N ALA A 105 -24.94 -13.16 11.80
CA ALA A 105 -23.53 -13.52 11.69
C ALA A 105 -22.62 -12.45 12.29
N ILE A 106 -22.97 -11.16 12.12
CA ILE A 106 -22.31 -10.04 12.78
C ILE A 106 -22.45 -10.19 14.30
N ILE A 107 -23.68 -10.34 14.82
CA ILE A 107 -23.95 -10.46 16.25
C ILE A 107 -23.18 -11.64 16.86
N TYR A 108 -23.21 -12.80 16.21
CA TYR A 108 -22.49 -13.99 16.66
C TYR A 108 -20.96 -13.81 16.64
N SER A 109 -20.44 -13.15 15.60
CA SER A 109 -19.00 -12.84 15.52
C SER A 109 -18.58 -11.88 16.62
N ILE A 110 -19.40 -10.86 16.92
CA ILE A 110 -19.16 -9.89 17.98
C ILE A 110 -19.22 -10.56 19.37
N ALA A 111 -20.17 -11.46 19.61
CA ALA A 111 -20.21 -12.24 20.85
C ALA A 111 -18.89 -13.01 21.07
N LYS A 112 -18.36 -13.64 20.02
CA LYS A 112 -17.05 -14.32 20.07
C LYS A 112 -15.89 -13.37 20.32
N LEU A 113 -15.85 -12.22 19.64
CA LEU A 113 -14.78 -11.23 19.80
C LEU A 113 -14.79 -10.60 21.19
N PHE A 114 -15.97 -10.33 21.74
CA PHE A 114 -16.10 -9.75 23.08
C PHE A 114 -15.62 -10.71 24.16
N VAL A 115 -15.86 -12.02 24.02
CA VAL A 115 -15.37 -13.05 24.94
C VAL A 115 -13.87 -13.33 24.74
N ASN A 116 -13.38 -13.23 23.51
CA ASN A 116 -11.98 -13.46 23.18
C ASN A 116 -11.37 -12.28 22.39
N PRO A 117 -11.03 -11.17 23.07
CA PRO A 117 -10.51 -9.96 22.43
C PRO A 117 -9.12 -10.17 21.79
N LEU A 118 -8.40 -11.25 22.14
CA LEU A 118 -7.11 -11.59 21.53
C LEU A 118 -7.22 -11.86 20.03
N ILE A 119 -8.42 -12.18 19.52
CA ILE A 119 -8.66 -12.37 18.08
C ILE A 119 -8.42 -11.07 17.30
N LEU A 120 -8.80 -9.91 17.86
CA LEU A 120 -8.46 -8.60 17.29
C LEU A 120 -6.95 -8.33 17.38
N GLN A 121 -6.29 -8.76 18.47
CA GLN A 121 -4.85 -8.53 18.70
C GLN A 121 -3.94 -9.35 17.77
N LYS A 122 -4.34 -10.54 17.32
CA LYS A 122 -3.52 -11.37 16.42
C LYS A 122 -3.25 -10.74 15.05
N GLN A 123 -4.06 -9.77 14.61
CA GLN A 123 -3.84 -9.06 13.35
C GLN A 123 -2.88 -7.87 13.48
N ASN A 124 -2.56 -7.46 14.72
CA ASN A 124 -1.74 -6.30 14.99
C ASN A 124 -0.85 -6.56 16.22
N PRO A 125 0.39 -7.03 16.03
CA PRO A 125 1.29 -7.45 17.11
C PRO A 125 1.85 -6.29 17.94
N VAL A 126 1.28 -5.09 17.84
CA VAL A 126 1.65 -3.98 18.74
C VAL A 126 1.08 -4.29 20.12
N GLU A 127 1.87 -4.97 20.95
CA GLU A 127 1.52 -5.53 22.28
C GLU A 127 0.93 -4.51 23.30
N TYR A 128 0.92 -3.21 22.99
CA TYR A 128 0.91 -2.14 23.99
C TYR A 128 -0.27 -1.15 23.91
N GLU A 129 -1.14 -1.22 22.90
CA GLU A 129 -2.39 -0.43 22.84
C GLU A 129 -3.59 -1.36 23.08
N LYS A 130 -4.30 -1.18 24.19
CA LYS A 130 -5.43 -2.05 24.61
C LYS A 130 -6.70 -1.27 24.94
N THR A 131 -6.61 0.05 25.07
CA THR A 131 -7.70 0.91 25.53
C THR A 131 -8.76 1.11 24.45
N GLN A 132 -8.37 1.35 23.21
CA GLN A 132 -9.32 1.49 22.10
C GLN A 132 -10.05 0.19 21.82
N GLN A 133 -9.33 -0.95 21.82
CA GLN A 133 -9.94 -2.27 21.67
C GLN A 133 -10.97 -2.56 22.77
N LYS A 134 -10.63 -2.25 24.03
CA LYS A 134 -11.57 -2.38 25.15
C LYS A 134 -12.80 -1.49 24.96
N ASN A 135 -12.58 -0.27 24.48
CA ASN A 135 -13.65 0.69 24.25
C ASN A 135 -14.51 0.34 23.02
N MET A 136 -14.15 -0.64 22.19
CA MET A 136 -14.96 -0.99 21.03
C MET A 136 -16.32 -1.60 21.39
N PHE A 137 -16.36 -2.33 22.49
CA PHE A 137 -17.53 -3.11 22.87
C PHE A 137 -18.02 -2.71 24.25
N ALA A 138 -19.33 -2.81 24.43
CA ALA A 138 -20.04 -2.43 25.64
C ALA A 138 -19.68 -1.02 26.13
N THR A 139 -19.36 -0.11 25.21
CA THR A 139 -18.94 1.26 25.54
C THR A 139 -19.87 2.26 24.88
N ILE A 140 -20.18 3.31 25.63
CA ILE A 140 -21.09 4.37 25.22
C ILE A 140 -20.53 5.74 25.63
N ARG A 141 -20.77 6.76 24.81
CA ARG A 141 -20.54 8.16 25.14
C ARG A 141 -21.79 8.76 25.76
N LEU A 142 -21.77 8.96 27.07
CA LEU A 142 -22.89 9.56 27.79
C LEU A 142 -22.84 11.08 27.72
N PRO A 143 -23.96 11.74 27.39
CA PRO A 143 -24.05 13.19 27.39
C PRO A 143 -24.03 13.73 28.83
N GLU A 144 -23.21 14.74 29.08
CA GLU A 144 -23.09 15.47 30.35
C GLU A 144 -23.11 16.98 30.08
N LYS A 145 -23.32 17.83 31.09
CA LYS A 145 -23.52 19.29 30.87
C LYS A 145 -22.32 20.04 30.29
N ILE A 146 -21.09 19.57 30.53
CA ILE A 146 -19.86 20.32 30.17
C ILE A 146 -18.96 19.46 29.29
N CYS A 147 -18.72 18.22 29.70
CA CYS A 147 -17.85 17.28 29.02
C CYS A 147 -18.46 15.89 29.18
N ASP A 148 -18.73 15.23 28.05
CA ASP A 148 -19.29 13.88 28.02
C ASP A 148 -18.33 12.87 28.65
N LYS A 149 -18.82 11.67 28.93
CA LYS A 149 -18.01 10.59 29.49
C LYS A 149 -18.14 9.32 28.66
N LEU A 150 -17.05 8.59 28.50
CA LEU A 150 -17.12 7.21 28.07
C LEU A 150 -17.36 6.30 29.27
N ILE A 151 -18.35 5.43 29.16
CA ILE A 151 -18.63 4.38 30.15
C ILE A 151 -18.56 3.02 29.46
N ASN A 152 -17.82 2.10 30.08
CA ASN A 152 -17.68 0.72 29.62
C ASN A 152 -18.43 -0.24 30.57
N PHE A 153 -19.40 -0.97 30.02
CA PHE A 153 -20.22 -1.98 30.67
C PHE A 153 -19.67 -3.38 30.40
N SER A 154 -18.42 -3.65 30.80
CA SER A 154 -17.73 -4.92 30.53
C SER A 154 -18.46 -6.20 30.96
N GLU A 155 -19.45 -6.10 31.87
CA GLU A 155 -20.27 -7.23 32.32
C GLU A 155 -21.55 -7.45 31.50
N SER A 156 -21.76 -6.64 30.45
CA SER A 156 -22.92 -6.79 29.56
C SER A 156 -22.94 -8.14 28.85
N ARG A 157 -24.14 -8.66 28.61
CA ARG A 157 -24.39 -9.94 27.92
C ARG A 157 -25.31 -9.79 26.71
N HIS A 158 -25.88 -8.61 26.47
CA HIS A 158 -26.94 -8.40 25.49
C HIS A 158 -26.53 -7.47 24.36
N VAL A 159 -27.27 -7.58 23.26
CA VAL A 159 -27.20 -6.68 22.11
C VAL A 159 -28.39 -5.74 22.09
N ILE A 160 -28.23 -4.56 21.48
CA ILE A 160 -29.36 -3.72 21.07
C ILE A 160 -29.59 -3.92 19.58
N VAL A 161 -30.82 -4.26 19.20
CA VAL A 161 -31.23 -4.36 17.80
C VAL A 161 -32.32 -3.35 17.53
N VAL A 162 -32.12 -2.43 16.58
CA VAL A 162 -33.10 -1.40 16.23
C VAL A 162 -33.75 -1.76 14.90
N CYS A 163 -35.08 -1.84 14.88
CA CYS A 163 -35.85 -2.07 13.66
C CYS A 163 -37.05 -1.12 13.63
N LYS A 164 -37.29 -0.45 12.49
CA LYS A 164 -38.39 0.52 12.32
C LYS A 164 -38.44 1.61 13.42
N GLY A 165 -37.28 1.98 13.97
CA GLY A 165 -37.15 2.97 15.04
C GLY A 165 -37.36 2.44 16.46
N VAL A 166 -37.69 1.16 16.62
CA VAL A 166 -37.90 0.52 17.92
C VAL A 166 -36.64 -0.25 18.34
N PRO A 167 -36.05 0.04 19.52
CA PRO A 167 -34.97 -0.74 20.08
C PRO A 167 -35.48 -2.00 20.79
N TYR A 168 -34.86 -3.13 20.50
CA TYR A 168 -35.06 -4.43 21.13
C TYR A 168 -33.74 -4.91 21.76
N THR A 169 -33.84 -5.81 22.73
CA THR A 169 -32.67 -6.42 23.36
C THR A 169 -32.86 -7.89 23.69
N PHE A 170 -31.79 -8.66 23.58
CA PHE A 170 -31.70 -10.04 24.03
C PHE A 170 -30.24 -10.41 24.34
N ASP A 171 -30.05 -11.39 25.22
CA ASP A 171 -28.73 -11.90 25.57
C ASP A 171 -28.08 -12.58 24.35
N ILE A 172 -26.81 -12.28 24.10
CA ILE A 172 -25.94 -12.93 23.11
C ILE A 172 -24.84 -13.76 23.78
N LEU A 173 -24.73 -13.64 25.10
CA LEU A 173 -23.88 -14.46 25.97
C LEU A 173 -24.73 -15.20 27.01
N ASP A 174 -24.37 -16.44 27.31
CA ASP A 174 -25.01 -17.20 28.39
C ASP A 174 -24.57 -16.71 29.79
N GLN A 175 -25.06 -17.37 30.83
CA GLN A 175 -24.69 -17.09 32.23
C GLN A 175 -23.20 -17.32 32.54
N ASN A 176 -22.50 -18.13 31.75
CA ASN A 176 -21.06 -18.37 31.84
C ASN A 176 -20.26 -17.43 30.93
N ARG A 177 -20.92 -16.40 30.36
CA ARG A 177 -20.36 -15.44 29.42
C ARG A 177 -19.78 -16.09 28.16
N GLN A 178 -20.36 -17.19 27.70
CA GLN A 178 -20.02 -17.82 26.43
C GLN A 178 -21.01 -17.40 25.34
N PRO A 179 -20.58 -17.26 24.07
CA PRO A 179 -21.48 -16.93 22.97
C PRO A 179 -22.60 -17.96 22.83
N ILE A 180 -23.84 -17.50 22.76
CA ILE A 180 -24.98 -18.40 22.54
C ILE A 180 -25.00 -18.93 21.10
N ASN A 181 -25.84 -19.95 20.84
CA ASN A 181 -25.93 -20.58 19.53
C ASN A 181 -26.41 -19.60 18.45
N TYR A 182 -25.80 -19.65 17.26
CA TYR A 182 -26.15 -18.80 16.12
C TYR A 182 -27.63 -18.88 15.74
N ASN A 183 -28.24 -20.08 15.76
CA ASN A 183 -29.65 -20.26 15.39
C ASN A 183 -30.59 -19.56 16.39
N ILE A 184 -30.19 -19.43 17.65
CA ILE A 184 -30.95 -18.66 18.65
C ILE A 184 -30.89 -17.16 18.34
N ILE A 185 -29.70 -16.65 18.00
CA ILE A 185 -29.52 -15.26 17.58
C ILE A 185 -30.38 -14.99 16.34
N LYS A 186 -30.32 -15.88 15.35
CA LYS A 186 -31.11 -15.78 14.11
C LYS A 186 -32.60 -15.79 14.37
N ALA A 187 -33.10 -16.68 15.23
CA ALA A 187 -34.51 -16.72 15.60
C ALA A 187 -34.99 -15.40 16.23
N ASN A 188 -34.17 -14.78 17.09
CA ASN A 188 -34.47 -13.47 17.67
C ASN A 188 -34.47 -12.35 16.61
N VAL A 189 -33.48 -12.31 15.72
CA VAL A 189 -33.42 -11.34 14.62
C VAL A 189 -34.61 -11.50 13.67
N ASP A 190 -34.97 -12.75 13.32
CA ASP A 190 -36.16 -13.04 12.49
C ASP A 190 -37.45 -12.59 13.18
N ALA A 191 -37.57 -12.79 14.50
CA ALA A 191 -38.73 -12.33 15.26
C ALA A 191 -38.85 -10.80 15.25
N ILE A 192 -37.74 -10.08 15.36
CA ILE A 192 -37.70 -8.61 15.28
C ILE A 192 -38.11 -8.14 13.88
N LEU A 193 -37.55 -8.72 12.82
CA LEU A 193 -37.89 -8.35 11.43
C LEU A 193 -39.37 -8.61 11.10
N LYS A 194 -39.96 -9.66 11.69
CA LYS A 194 -41.38 -10.02 11.54
C LYS A 194 -42.31 -9.19 12.42
N SER A 195 -41.79 -8.34 13.32
CA SER A 195 -42.65 -7.56 14.21
C SER A 195 -43.58 -6.65 13.39
N THR A 196 -44.87 -6.69 13.73
CA THR A 196 -45.94 -5.91 13.09
C THR A 196 -46.07 -4.50 13.69
N GLU A 197 -45.10 -4.09 14.51
CA GLU A 197 -45.15 -2.79 15.16
C GLU A 197 -45.05 -1.66 14.14
N GLU A 198 -45.87 -0.63 14.36
CA GLU A 198 -45.85 0.56 13.54
C GLU A 198 -44.55 1.32 13.76
N LYS A 199 -44.06 1.94 12.68
CA LYS A 199 -42.86 2.79 12.70
C LYS A 199 -43.10 3.91 13.72
N GLN A 200 -42.28 3.98 14.77
CA GLN A 200 -42.38 5.06 15.75
C GLN A 200 -42.05 6.39 15.06
N ASN A 201 -42.89 7.41 15.29
CA ASN A 201 -42.69 8.75 14.75
C ASN A 201 -41.38 9.39 15.24
N VAL A 202 -41.00 9.08 16.48
CA VAL A 202 -39.76 9.55 17.12
C VAL A 202 -39.12 8.35 17.80
N SER A 203 -37.84 8.10 17.50
CA SER A 203 -37.04 7.04 18.14
C SER A 203 -36.13 7.63 19.22
N ILE A 204 -35.87 6.92 20.31
CA ILE A 204 -34.81 7.32 21.26
C ILE A 204 -33.45 7.46 20.57
N CYS A 205 -33.20 6.66 19.54
CA CYS A 205 -31.98 6.73 18.74
C CYS A 205 -31.82 8.12 18.08
N GLU A 206 -32.92 8.71 17.60
CA GLU A 206 -32.91 10.05 17.02
C GLU A 206 -32.45 11.13 18.01
N LEU A 207 -32.73 10.93 19.30
CA LEU A 207 -32.31 11.87 20.35
C LEU A 207 -30.79 11.86 20.59
N THR A 208 -30.12 10.73 20.33
CA THR A 208 -28.66 10.62 20.43
C THR A 208 -27.93 11.47 19.37
N ALA A 209 -28.65 11.85 18.31
CA ALA A 209 -28.17 12.72 17.25
C ALA A 209 -28.35 14.22 17.55
N LEU A 210 -28.96 14.59 18.68
CA LEU A 210 -29.13 16.00 19.04
C LEU A 210 -27.81 16.63 19.49
N ASN A 211 -27.81 17.96 19.57
CA ASN A 211 -26.82 18.70 20.34
C ASN A 211 -26.67 18.08 21.75
N ARG A 212 -25.43 17.95 22.21
CA ARG A 212 -25.10 17.17 23.42
C ARG A 212 -25.72 17.75 24.70
N ASP A 213 -25.92 19.06 24.77
CA ASP A 213 -26.56 19.71 25.93
C ASP A 213 -28.05 19.36 25.99
N LYS A 214 -28.76 19.49 24.85
CA LYS A 214 -30.17 19.09 24.73
C LYS A 214 -30.36 17.61 25.01
N TRP A 215 -29.48 16.76 24.47
CA TRP A 215 -29.56 15.32 24.72
C TRP A 215 -29.32 14.97 26.20
N SER A 216 -28.36 15.61 26.85
CA SER A 216 -28.14 15.49 28.31
C SER A 216 -29.41 15.81 29.10
N GLU A 217 -30.15 16.86 28.74
CA GLU A 217 -31.40 17.24 29.40
C GLU A 217 -32.49 16.17 29.25
N TYR A 218 -32.77 15.72 28.01
CA TYR A 218 -33.77 14.70 27.76
C TYR A 218 -33.42 13.36 28.39
N ARG A 219 -32.15 12.94 28.31
CA ARG A 219 -31.66 11.72 28.96
C ARG A 219 -31.90 11.76 30.47
N ASN A 220 -31.63 12.90 31.12
CA ASN A 220 -31.85 13.07 32.56
C ASN A 220 -33.34 13.03 32.94
N GLN A 221 -34.25 13.45 32.06
CA GLN A 221 -35.68 13.28 32.27
C GLN A 221 -36.09 11.81 32.16
N MET A 222 -35.60 11.10 31.13
CA MET A 222 -35.89 9.68 30.94
C MET A 222 -35.34 8.79 32.05
N LEU A 223 -34.18 9.12 32.64
CA LEU A 223 -33.66 8.41 33.80
C LEU A 223 -34.59 8.47 35.02
N LYS A 224 -35.53 9.42 35.08
CA LYS A 224 -36.52 9.51 36.16
C LYS A 224 -37.73 8.60 35.91
N THR A 225 -38.10 8.38 34.65
CA THR A 225 -39.34 7.68 34.27
C THR A 225 -39.13 6.28 33.69
N ALA A 226 -37.96 6.01 33.10
CA ALA A 226 -37.64 4.79 32.36
C ALA A 226 -36.19 4.33 32.63
N LYS A 227 -35.76 4.39 33.90
CA LYS A 227 -34.38 4.07 34.30
C LYS A 227 -33.94 2.68 33.84
N GLN A 228 -34.76 1.65 34.08
CA GLN A 228 -34.40 0.27 33.75
C GLN A 228 -34.22 0.07 32.24
N GLN A 229 -35.11 0.63 31.43
CA GLN A 229 -35.02 0.59 29.97
C GLN A 229 -33.78 1.35 29.48
N MET A 230 -33.49 2.49 30.10
CA MET A 230 -32.31 3.29 29.78
C MET A 230 -31.01 2.57 30.15
N ASP A 231 -30.95 1.91 31.31
CA ASP A 231 -29.79 1.11 31.74
C ASP A 231 -29.54 -0.04 30.75
N LEU A 232 -30.60 -0.73 30.29
CA LEU A 232 -30.48 -1.77 29.26
C LEU A 232 -30.02 -1.20 27.91
N PHE A 233 -30.62 -0.10 27.46
CA PHE A 233 -30.27 0.56 26.20
C PHE A 233 -28.79 1.00 26.17
N GLN A 234 -28.28 1.54 27.27
CA GLN A 234 -26.92 2.07 27.36
C GLN A 234 -25.84 1.00 27.55
N SER A 235 -26.20 -0.15 28.11
CA SER A 235 -25.25 -1.22 28.43
C SER A 235 -25.08 -2.26 27.34
N GLY A 236 -25.74 -2.12 26.18
CA GLY A 236 -25.59 -3.07 25.08
C GLY A 236 -24.15 -3.23 24.62
N ILE A 237 -23.75 -4.46 24.26
CA ILE A 237 -22.40 -4.76 23.75
C ILE A 237 -22.12 -3.96 22.46
N ILE A 238 -23.08 -3.96 21.54
CA ILE A 238 -23.11 -3.12 20.33
C ILE A 238 -24.57 -2.78 20.01
N THR A 239 -24.77 -1.87 19.05
CA THR A 239 -26.08 -1.67 18.42
C THR A 239 -26.05 -2.20 16.98
N VAL A 240 -27.07 -2.97 16.61
CA VAL A 240 -27.32 -3.44 15.23
C VAL A 240 -28.62 -2.82 14.72
N ILE A 241 -28.56 -2.11 13.61
CA ILE A 241 -29.73 -1.46 12.99
C ILE A 241 -30.15 -2.25 11.76
N LEU A 242 -31.43 -2.57 11.66
CA LEU A 242 -32.05 -3.27 10.54
C LEU A 242 -32.88 -2.29 9.72
N GLU A 243 -32.40 -1.96 8.52
CA GLU A 243 -33.08 -1.04 7.60
C GLU A 243 -34.11 -1.74 6.73
N ASP A 244 -35.20 -1.05 6.38
CA ASP A 244 -36.30 -1.60 5.58
C ASP A 244 -36.12 -1.40 4.06
N PHE A 245 -34.94 -0.94 3.63
CA PHE A 245 -34.60 -0.69 2.23
C PHE A 245 -33.20 -1.19 1.86
N ASP A 246 -32.96 -1.32 0.56
CA ASP A 246 -31.68 -1.72 -0.01
C ASP A 246 -30.74 -0.54 -0.20
N LEU A 247 -29.46 -0.70 0.17
CA LEU A 247 -28.44 0.30 -0.10
C LEU A 247 -27.86 0.13 -1.50
N ASP A 248 -27.90 1.20 -2.31
CA ASP A 248 -27.26 1.22 -3.62
C ASP A 248 -25.77 1.54 -3.52
N LEU A 249 -24.92 0.53 -3.71
CA LEU A 249 -23.47 0.67 -3.72
C LEU A 249 -22.92 1.37 -4.99
N LYS A 250 -23.74 1.57 -6.02
CA LYS A 250 -23.31 2.30 -7.23
C LYS A 250 -23.16 3.79 -6.99
N ASN A 251 -23.83 4.33 -5.97
CA ASN A 251 -23.67 5.71 -5.51
C ASN A 251 -23.14 5.72 -4.07
N PRO A 252 -21.84 5.50 -3.87
CA PRO A 252 -21.27 5.36 -2.54
C PRO A 252 -21.32 6.64 -1.71
N ILE A 253 -21.40 7.82 -2.36
CA ILE A 253 -21.65 9.11 -1.70
C ILE A 253 -23.00 9.09 -1.00
N LYS A 254 -24.07 8.81 -1.75
CA LYS A 254 -25.42 8.74 -1.20
C LYS A 254 -25.52 7.66 -0.13
N ALA A 255 -24.88 6.52 -0.36
CA ALA A 255 -24.84 5.42 0.60
C ALA A 255 -24.16 5.84 1.92
N TYR A 256 -23.07 6.61 1.84
CA TYR A 256 -22.38 7.15 3.00
C TYR A 256 -23.22 8.18 3.76
N ASP A 257 -23.91 9.09 3.05
CA ASP A 257 -24.76 10.10 3.67
C ASP A 257 -25.90 9.46 4.47
N ILE A 258 -26.47 8.36 3.95
CA ILE A 258 -27.51 7.56 4.63
C ILE A 258 -27.00 6.95 5.94
N LEU A 259 -25.70 6.66 6.10
CA LEU A 259 -25.16 6.19 7.38
C LEU A 259 -25.32 7.27 8.47
N ARG A 260 -25.25 8.54 8.09
CA ARG A 260 -25.34 9.68 9.01
C ARG A 260 -26.77 10.19 9.21
N ASP A 261 -27.77 9.54 8.61
CA ASP A 261 -29.20 9.83 8.85
C ASP A 261 -29.51 9.59 10.34
N SER A 262 -30.08 10.61 11.00
CA SER A 262 -30.28 10.62 12.44
C SER A 262 -31.41 9.74 12.94
N LYS A 263 -32.35 9.31 12.08
CA LYS A 263 -33.66 8.83 12.52
C LYS A 263 -33.66 7.62 13.45
N ILE A 264 -32.75 6.65 13.25
CA ILE A 264 -32.78 5.39 14.02
C ILE A 264 -31.39 4.88 14.47
N ARG A 265 -30.34 5.69 14.31
CA ARG A 265 -28.96 5.32 14.70
C ARG A 265 -28.68 5.67 16.16
N ASN A 266 -27.97 4.81 16.88
CA ASN A 266 -27.55 5.09 18.25
C ASN A 266 -26.14 5.68 18.27
N PHE A 267 -26.01 7.00 18.08
CA PHE A 267 -24.70 7.66 17.96
C PHE A 267 -23.90 7.70 19.25
N ASP A 268 -24.54 7.49 20.40
CA ASP A 268 -23.83 7.38 21.67
C ASP A 268 -23.06 6.06 21.76
N GLN A 269 -23.59 4.97 21.18
CA GLN A 269 -22.93 3.67 21.20
C GLN A 269 -21.62 3.75 20.42
N THR A 270 -20.54 3.26 21.02
CA THR A 270 -19.23 3.30 20.36
C THR A 270 -19.19 2.51 19.05
N THR A 271 -19.99 1.45 18.90
CA THR A 271 -20.05 0.66 17.65
C THR A 271 -21.48 0.34 17.25
N ASN A 272 -21.81 0.74 16.03
CA ASN A 272 -23.08 0.49 15.36
C ASN A 272 -22.85 -0.25 14.05
N PHE A 273 -23.53 -1.38 13.84
CA PHE A 273 -23.63 -2.03 12.54
C PHE A 273 -25.00 -1.75 11.92
N ILE A 274 -25.03 -1.37 10.65
CA ILE A 274 -26.27 -1.09 9.91
C ILE A 274 -26.39 -2.14 8.82
N VAL A 275 -27.43 -2.96 8.85
CA VAL A 275 -27.64 -4.02 7.88
C VAL A 275 -28.86 -3.68 7.02
N TYR A 276 -28.64 -3.46 5.73
CA TYR A 276 -29.68 -3.11 4.76
C TYR A 276 -30.41 -4.36 4.23
N GLY A 277 -31.55 -4.17 3.56
CA GLY A 277 -32.39 -5.26 3.06
C GLY A 277 -31.63 -6.26 2.19
N ASN A 278 -30.72 -5.75 1.36
CA ASN A 278 -29.83 -6.51 0.47
C ASN A 278 -28.57 -7.06 1.17
N GLY A 279 -28.48 -7.00 2.51
CA GLY A 279 -27.35 -7.50 3.29
C GLY A 279 -26.09 -6.63 3.23
N VAL A 280 -26.10 -5.51 2.50
CA VAL A 280 -25.03 -4.51 2.58
C VAL A 280 -24.91 -4.03 4.02
N THR A 281 -23.68 -3.84 4.49
CA THR A 281 -23.43 -3.46 5.89
C THR A 281 -22.64 -2.15 5.98
N GLY A 282 -23.18 -1.21 6.74
CA GLY A 282 -22.48 -0.03 7.22
C GLY A 282 -21.92 -0.22 8.62
N LEU A 283 -20.85 0.50 8.95
CA LEU A 283 -20.25 0.57 10.28
C LEU A 283 -20.12 2.03 10.68
N ILE A 284 -20.55 2.38 11.89
CA ILE A 284 -20.35 3.70 12.51
C ILE A 284 -19.68 3.49 13.85
N CYS A 285 -18.60 4.22 14.10
CA CYS A 285 -17.92 4.25 15.39
C CYS A 285 -17.86 5.67 15.96
N GLU A 286 -17.91 5.78 17.28
CA GLU A 286 -17.74 7.05 17.98
C GLU A 286 -16.23 7.33 18.18
N HIS A 287 -15.75 8.44 17.61
CA HIS A 287 -14.31 8.68 17.46
C HIS A 287 -13.61 9.08 18.76
N SER A 288 -14.33 9.57 19.78
CA SER A 288 -13.71 9.80 21.10
C SER A 288 -13.23 8.49 21.72
N ALA A 289 -13.90 7.37 21.44
CA ALA A 289 -13.53 6.05 21.91
C ALA A 289 -12.45 5.38 21.06
N VAL A 290 -12.52 5.50 19.72
CA VAL A 290 -11.64 4.76 18.81
C VAL A 290 -11.21 5.53 17.56
N ASP A 291 -10.03 5.20 17.04
CA ASP A 291 -9.54 5.71 15.75
C ASP A 291 -10.02 4.85 14.57
N GLY A 292 -10.01 5.45 13.37
CA GLY A 292 -10.41 4.78 12.12
C GLY A 292 -9.59 3.52 11.79
N LEU A 293 -8.36 3.40 12.27
CA LEU A 293 -7.54 2.21 12.08
C LEU A 293 -8.10 0.99 12.84
N ILE A 294 -8.57 1.19 14.08
CA ILE A 294 -9.20 0.11 14.87
C ILE A 294 -10.55 -0.28 14.23
N MET A 295 -11.28 0.69 13.69
CA MET A 295 -12.50 0.44 12.92
C MET A 295 -12.23 -0.41 11.66
N ILE A 296 -11.15 -0.13 10.93
CA ILE A 296 -10.69 -0.94 9.78
C ILE A 296 -10.34 -2.36 10.21
N GLU A 297 -9.60 -2.51 11.32
CA GLU A 297 -9.23 -3.83 11.87
C GLU A 297 -10.47 -4.64 12.26
N LEU A 298 -11.47 -4.01 12.90
CA LEU A 298 -12.75 -4.65 13.21
C LEU A 298 -13.47 -5.12 11.94
N ALA A 299 -13.55 -4.27 10.92
CA ALA A 299 -14.14 -4.61 9.62
C ALA A 299 -13.46 -5.84 8.99
N ALA A 300 -12.13 -5.89 9.01
CA ALA A 300 -11.36 -7.01 8.48
C ALA A 300 -11.62 -8.33 9.22
N VAL A 301 -11.61 -8.28 10.56
CA VAL A 301 -11.84 -9.46 11.41
C VAL A 301 -13.27 -9.97 11.26
N ILE A 302 -14.26 -9.10 11.28
CA ILE A 302 -15.67 -9.48 11.09
C ILE A 302 -15.89 -10.10 9.71
N ARG A 303 -15.39 -9.47 8.64
CA ARG A 303 -15.49 -10.03 7.28
C ARG A 303 -14.90 -11.44 7.21
N LYS A 304 -13.71 -11.63 7.77
CA LYS A 304 -13.04 -12.94 7.83
C LYS A 304 -13.87 -13.97 8.60
N MET A 305 -14.33 -13.63 9.81
CA MET A 305 -15.11 -14.54 10.66
C MET A 305 -16.43 -14.95 10.01
N ILE A 306 -17.15 -14.02 9.39
CA ILE A 306 -18.39 -14.33 8.68
C ILE A 306 -18.10 -15.22 7.48
N THR A 307 -17.07 -14.91 6.68
CA THR A 307 -16.67 -15.73 5.52
C THR A 307 -16.35 -17.17 5.94
N GLU A 308 -15.52 -17.36 6.96
CA GLU A 308 -15.16 -18.68 7.48
C GLU A 308 -16.37 -19.43 8.07
N PHE A 309 -17.26 -18.72 8.77
CA PHE A 309 -18.48 -19.29 9.34
C PHE A 309 -19.42 -19.78 8.24
N MET A 310 -19.65 -18.96 7.20
CA MET A 310 -20.55 -19.28 6.10
C MET A 310 -20.02 -20.44 5.25
N GLN A 311 -18.71 -20.54 5.03
CA GLN A 311 -18.10 -21.67 4.32
C GLN A 311 -18.27 -23.02 5.06
N LYS A 312 -18.29 -22.99 6.41
CA LYS A 312 -18.42 -24.21 7.22
C LYS A 312 -19.88 -24.66 7.39
N ASN A 313 -20.81 -23.73 7.38
CA ASN A 313 -22.23 -23.98 7.70
C ASN A 313 -23.13 -24.13 6.46
N ASP A 314 -22.59 -24.41 5.28
CA ASP A 314 -23.38 -24.84 4.11
C ASP A 314 -24.01 -26.26 4.28
N SER A 315 -23.87 -26.88 5.46
CA SER A 315 -24.60 -28.09 5.85
C SER A 315 -25.82 -27.74 6.71
N THR A 316 -27.00 -27.95 6.15
CA THR A 316 -28.32 -27.71 6.78
C THR A 316 -28.65 -28.79 7.81
N ASP A 317 -27.97 -28.80 8.95
CA ASP A 317 -28.42 -29.59 10.09
C ASP A 317 -29.49 -28.81 10.87
N VAL A 318 -30.73 -29.29 10.78
CA VAL A 318 -31.88 -28.80 11.53
C VAL A 318 -31.69 -29.19 13.00
N VAL A 319 -30.91 -28.40 13.73
CA VAL A 319 -30.78 -28.55 15.19
C VAL A 319 -32.07 -28.05 15.82
N SER A 320 -32.71 -28.88 16.65
CA SER A 320 -33.85 -28.48 17.47
C SER A 320 -33.46 -27.27 18.33
N ILE A 321 -34.04 -26.11 18.03
CA ILE A 321 -33.76 -24.87 18.76
C ILE A 321 -34.46 -24.97 20.12
N PRO A 322 -33.75 -24.90 21.26
CA PRO A 322 -34.38 -24.83 22.58
C PRO A 322 -35.34 -23.64 22.64
N PHE A 323 -36.41 -23.71 23.44
CA PHE A 323 -37.29 -22.57 23.68
C PHE A 323 -36.46 -21.40 24.25
N THR A 324 -36.39 -20.31 23.50
CA THR A 324 -35.65 -19.10 23.88
C THR A 324 -36.63 -17.99 24.22
N ALA A 325 -36.33 -17.23 25.28
CA ALA A 325 -37.10 -16.04 25.60
C ALA A 325 -37.12 -15.10 24.37
N PRO A 326 -38.28 -14.53 24.01
CA PRO A 326 -38.38 -13.60 22.90
C PRO A 326 -37.58 -12.33 23.17
N PRO A 327 -37.19 -11.59 22.12
CA PRO A 327 -36.47 -10.34 22.28
C PRO A 327 -37.34 -9.33 23.05
N SER A 328 -36.75 -8.66 24.03
CA SER A 328 -37.45 -7.67 24.86
C SER A 328 -37.44 -6.31 24.17
N GLN A 329 -38.62 -5.74 23.97
CA GLN A 329 -38.78 -4.39 23.43
C GLN A 329 -38.47 -3.34 24.50
N LEU A 330 -37.77 -2.26 24.12
CA LEU A 330 -37.48 -1.13 24.99
C LEU A 330 -38.35 0.07 24.60
N LEU A 331 -39.39 0.34 25.39
CA LEU A 331 -40.33 1.43 25.16
C LEU A 331 -39.97 2.67 25.97
N PHE A 332 -40.00 3.84 25.32
CA PHE A 332 -39.80 5.14 25.92
C PHE A 332 -41.01 6.02 25.62
N ASN A 333 -41.48 6.78 26.61
CA ASN A 333 -42.52 7.78 26.37
C ASN A 333 -41.87 9.06 25.81
N LEU A 334 -42.09 9.33 24.52
CA LEU A 334 -41.45 10.41 23.76
C LEU A 334 -42.44 11.47 23.28
N GLU A 335 -43.71 11.42 23.73
CA GLU A 335 -44.80 12.28 23.21
C GLU A 335 -44.58 13.78 23.44
N THR A 336 -43.78 14.15 24.43
CA THR A 336 -43.50 15.55 24.80
C THR A 336 -42.16 16.07 24.24
N VAL A 337 -41.45 15.28 23.42
CA VAL A 337 -40.12 15.64 22.92
C VAL A 337 -40.24 16.37 21.59
N GLU A 338 -39.98 17.68 21.58
CA GLU A 338 -39.86 18.44 20.34
C GLU A 338 -38.50 18.19 19.70
N ILE A 339 -38.51 17.50 18.55
CA ILE A 339 -37.33 17.33 17.70
C ILE A 339 -37.36 18.42 16.64
N PHE A 340 -36.42 19.36 16.77
CA PHE A 340 -36.12 20.28 15.68
C PHE A 340 -35.12 19.60 14.74
N PRO A 341 -35.41 19.47 13.44
CA PRO A 341 -34.42 19.01 12.50
C PRO A 341 -33.32 20.08 12.41
N GLU A 342 -32.23 19.90 13.15
CA GLU A 342 -30.99 20.63 12.91
C GLU A 342 -30.53 20.21 11.52
N SER A 343 -30.66 21.11 10.54
CA SER A 343 -30.26 20.79 9.18
C SER A 343 -28.79 20.40 9.18
N LEU A 344 -28.47 19.20 8.70
CA LEU A 344 -27.10 18.77 8.34
C LEU A 344 -26.53 19.59 7.16
N LYS A 345 -26.97 20.84 6.97
CA LYS A 345 -26.54 21.75 5.93
C LYS A 345 -25.28 22.47 6.37
N ASN A 346 -24.17 21.76 6.29
CA ASN A 346 -23.02 22.39 5.66
C ASN A 346 -23.12 22.04 4.17
N GLU A 347 -22.90 23.00 3.28
CA GLU A 347 -22.82 22.81 1.83
C GLU A 347 -21.57 21.99 1.48
N GLU A 348 -21.38 20.83 2.08
CA GLU A 348 -20.21 20.00 1.86
C GLU A 348 -20.31 19.36 0.49
N THR A 349 -19.21 19.38 -0.23
CA THR A 349 -19.09 18.68 -1.50
C THR A 349 -18.18 17.47 -1.32
N ILE A 350 -18.64 16.32 -1.80
CA ILE A 350 -17.88 15.07 -1.79
C ILE A 350 -17.75 14.54 -3.22
N THR A 351 -16.54 14.11 -3.57
CA THR A 351 -16.25 13.38 -4.80
C THR A 351 -15.34 12.21 -4.48
N PHE A 352 -15.31 11.22 -5.36
CA PHE A 352 -14.38 10.09 -5.24
C PHE A 352 -13.95 9.61 -6.61
N PHE A 353 -12.88 8.84 -6.63
CA PHE A 353 -12.46 8.06 -7.79
C PHE A 353 -11.59 6.89 -7.41
N ASP A 354 -11.58 5.87 -8.26
CA ASP A 354 -10.59 4.81 -8.22
C ASP A 354 -9.43 5.18 -9.17
N PHE A 355 -8.21 4.86 -8.73
CA PHE A 355 -6.96 5.00 -9.46
C PHE A 355 -6.32 3.62 -9.59
N ASP A 356 -6.21 3.11 -10.81
CA ASP A 356 -5.72 1.75 -11.06
C ASP A 356 -4.22 1.64 -10.80
N ILE A 357 -3.82 0.55 -10.13
CA ILE A 357 -2.42 0.17 -9.93
C ILE A 357 -2.26 -1.32 -10.15
N PHE A 358 -1.12 -1.78 -10.68
CA PHE A 358 -0.89 -3.21 -10.79
C PHE A 358 -0.55 -3.82 -9.43
N ALA A 359 -1.02 -5.04 -9.15
CA ALA A 359 -0.77 -5.73 -7.88
C ALA A 359 0.73 -5.87 -7.57
N ASP A 360 1.56 -6.19 -8.58
CA ASP A 360 3.00 -6.27 -8.39
C ASP A 360 3.63 -4.93 -7.99
N ILE A 361 3.14 -3.82 -8.56
CA ILE A 361 3.53 -2.46 -8.14
C ILE A 361 3.06 -2.18 -6.71
N SER A 362 1.81 -2.54 -6.39
CA SER A 362 1.26 -2.40 -5.04
C SER A 362 2.14 -3.12 -4.00
N ASN A 363 2.55 -4.35 -4.29
CA ASN A 363 3.45 -5.14 -3.45
C ASN A 363 4.84 -4.52 -3.34
N LEU A 364 5.46 -4.14 -4.46
CA LEU A 364 6.77 -3.47 -4.50
C LEU A 364 6.79 -2.23 -3.58
N LEU A 365 5.77 -1.37 -3.69
CA LEU A 365 5.71 -0.14 -2.92
C LEU A 365 5.48 -0.39 -1.42
N LYS A 366 4.84 -1.51 -1.04
CA LYS A 366 4.67 -1.90 0.37
C LYS A 366 5.96 -2.46 0.96
N ASP A 367 6.60 -3.39 0.25
CA ASP A 367 7.87 -4.02 0.65
C ASP A 367 8.93 -2.98 1.01
N TYR A 368 8.96 -1.87 0.25
CA TYR A 368 9.94 -0.79 0.44
C TYR A 368 9.44 0.45 1.19
N LYS A 369 8.26 0.37 1.83
CA LYS A 369 7.62 1.46 2.61
C LYS A 369 7.53 2.76 1.81
N LEU A 370 6.95 2.66 0.62
CA LEU A 370 6.72 3.76 -0.33
C LEU A 370 5.23 4.01 -0.54
N TYR A 371 4.36 3.04 -0.28
CA TYR A 371 2.93 3.07 -0.63
C TYR A 371 2.18 4.32 -0.15
N ASP A 372 2.23 4.65 1.14
CA ASP A 372 1.53 5.84 1.64
C ASP A 372 2.23 7.14 1.19
N ALA A 373 3.56 7.10 1.08
CA ALA A 373 4.37 8.29 0.83
C ALA A 373 4.13 8.88 -0.57
N TRP A 374 4.02 8.05 -1.62
CA TRP A 374 3.80 8.54 -2.97
C TRP A 374 2.40 9.17 -3.13
N ILE A 375 1.39 8.61 -2.47
CA ILE A 375 0.01 9.15 -2.46
C ILE A 375 -0.01 10.50 -1.74
N VAL A 376 0.59 10.58 -0.55
CA VAL A 376 0.65 11.81 0.25
C VAL A 376 1.39 12.93 -0.51
N MET A 377 2.49 12.62 -1.19
CA MET A 377 3.20 13.60 -2.01
C MET A 377 2.40 14.02 -3.24
N ALA A 378 1.72 13.09 -3.92
CA ALA A 378 0.82 13.42 -5.03
C ALA A 378 -0.28 14.41 -4.59
N ILE A 379 -0.88 14.16 -3.42
CA ILE A 379 -1.87 15.05 -2.82
C ILE A 379 -1.29 16.44 -2.55
N GLN A 380 -0.10 16.54 -1.94
CA GLN A 380 0.54 17.86 -1.72
C GLN A 380 0.76 18.63 -3.01
N ILE A 381 1.25 17.97 -4.06
CA ILE A 381 1.50 18.60 -5.36
C ILE A 381 0.17 19.03 -6.01
N ALA A 382 -0.87 18.19 -5.94
CA ALA A 382 -2.19 18.51 -6.50
C ALA A 382 -2.85 19.69 -5.80
N LEU A 383 -2.70 19.80 -4.48
CA LEU A 383 -3.16 20.94 -3.71
C LEU A 383 -2.47 22.23 -4.17
N ASN A 384 -1.14 22.22 -4.30
CA ASN A 384 -0.38 23.38 -4.77
C ASN A 384 -0.69 23.75 -6.23
N GLN A 385 -1.07 22.79 -7.08
CA GLN A 385 -1.52 23.05 -8.45
C GLN A 385 -2.91 23.69 -8.52
N THR A 386 -3.78 23.36 -7.57
CA THR A 386 -5.19 23.77 -7.59
C THR A 386 -5.43 25.09 -6.88
N PHE A 387 -4.74 25.27 -5.76
CA PHE A 387 -4.82 26.44 -4.90
C PHE A 387 -3.50 27.17 -5.04
N ASP A 388 -3.50 28.29 -5.77
CA ASP A 388 -2.31 29.10 -6.07
C ASP A 388 -1.39 29.28 -4.85
N ASN A 389 -0.08 29.49 -5.06
CA ASN A 389 0.94 29.67 -4.01
C ASN A 389 0.62 30.78 -2.96
N GLY A 390 -0.44 31.58 -3.14
CA GLY A 390 -0.94 32.54 -2.16
C GLY A 390 -1.92 31.96 -1.10
N SER A 391 -2.37 30.71 -1.24
CA SER A 391 -3.25 30.06 -0.25
C SER A 391 -2.38 29.33 0.78
N ALA A 392 -2.30 29.86 2.00
CA ALA A 392 -1.59 29.23 3.12
C ALA A 392 -2.31 27.93 3.58
N LEU A 393 -2.07 26.82 2.86
CA LEU A 393 -2.66 25.51 3.15
C LEU A 393 -1.80 24.72 4.13
N LEU A 394 -2.24 24.63 5.39
CA LEU A 394 -1.63 23.71 6.35
C LEU A 394 -2.13 22.29 6.10
N VAL A 395 -1.21 21.36 5.82
CA VAL A 395 -1.51 19.96 5.52
C VAL A 395 -1.06 19.06 6.67
N ALA A 396 -2.00 18.28 7.21
CA ALA A 396 -1.76 17.35 8.30
C ALA A 396 -2.06 15.90 7.89
N VAL A 397 -1.21 14.98 8.34
CA VAL A 397 -1.40 13.53 8.25
C VAL A 397 -1.37 12.94 9.67
N PRO A 398 -2.51 12.48 10.21
CA PRO A 398 -2.52 11.79 11.49
C PRO A 398 -1.63 10.55 11.44
N SER A 399 -0.65 10.48 12.33
CA SER A 399 0.32 9.39 12.41
C SER A 399 0.12 8.63 13.71
N HIS A 400 -0.07 7.31 13.62
CA HIS A 400 -0.28 6.48 14.81
C HIS A 400 0.98 6.43 15.69
N VAL A 401 0.77 6.41 17.01
CA VAL A 401 1.83 6.35 18.03
C VAL A 401 1.60 5.19 19.02
N ARG A 402 0.87 4.16 18.56
CA ARG A 402 0.44 2.96 19.31
C ARG A 402 1.55 2.13 19.96
N HIS A 403 2.82 2.37 19.64
CA HIS A 403 3.96 1.72 20.30
C HIS A 403 4.31 2.37 21.65
N PHE A 404 3.69 3.49 22.02
CA PHE A 404 3.64 3.99 23.41
C PHE A 404 2.41 3.43 24.14
N VAL A 405 2.45 3.42 25.47
CA VAL A 405 1.31 3.02 26.32
C VAL A 405 0.04 3.75 25.90
N ASP A 406 -1.00 3.03 25.49
CA ASP A 406 -2.30 3.60 25.08
C ASP A 406 -2.21 4.68 23.96
N GLY A 407 -1.16 4.64 23.15
CA GLY A 407 -0.95 5.64 22.09
C GLY A 407 -2.07 5.63 21.05
N ARG A 408 -2.63 6.80 20.73
CA ARG A 408 -3.58 7.02 19.62
C ARG A 408 -2.83 7.45 18.35
N CYS A 409 -3.07 8.68 17.90
CA CYS A 409 -2.38 9.37 16.82
C CYS A 409 -1.91 10.76 17.26
N ASP A 410 -0.90 11.29 16.59
CA ASP A 410 -0.52 12.71 16.65
C ASP A 410 -0.44 13.25 15.22
N SER A 411 -0.67 14.56 15.06
CA SER A 411 -0.69 15.22 13.76
C SER A 411 0.72 15.43 13.24
N THR A 412 1.04 14.82 12.10
CA THR A 412 2.27 15.13 11.34
C THR A 412 1.96 16.23 10.33
N TYR A 413 2.51 17.41 10.53
CA TYR A 413 2.44 18.50 9.55
C TYR A 413 3.53 18.31 8.50
N ILE A 414 3.14 18.26 7.24
CA ILE A 414 4.01 17.76 6.14
C ILE A 414 4.44 18.84 5.16
N ASN A 415 3.99 20.09 5.35
CA ASN A 415 4.50 21.24 4.62
C ASN A 415 6.02 21.30 4.77
N ASN A 416 6.72 21.31 3.63
CA ASN A 416 8.16 21.41 3.61
C ASN A 416 8.67 21.91 2.24
N LYS A 417 9.81 22.60 2.26
CA LYS A 417 10.45 23.18 1.07
C LYS A 417 10.90 22.15 0.02
N LYS A 418 11.14 20.89 0.41
CA LYS A 418 11.58 19.84 -0.53
C LYS A 418 10.44 19.39 -1.45
N THR A 419 9.23 19.23 -0.93
CA THR A 419 8.05 18.98 -1.79
C THR A 419 7.77 20.17 -2.71
N GLU A 420 7.94 21.40 -2.22
CA GLU A 420 7.78 22.62 -3.04
C GLU A 420 8.79 22.67 -4.20
N GLN A 421 10.07 22.35 -3.95
CA GLN A 421 11.09 22.26 -5.00
C GLN A 421 10.74 21.22 -6.07
N LEU A 422 10.23 20.06 -5.65
CA LEU A 422 9.73 19.05 -6.59
C LEU A 422 8.54 19.57 -7.40
N PHE A 423 7.60 20.26 -6.75
CA PHE A 423 6.45 20.86 -7.43
C PHE A 423 6.86 21.88 -8.48
N GLU A 424 7.75 22.83 -8.15
CA GLU A 424 8.24 23.85 -9.10
C GLU A 424 8.95 23.21 -10.30
N TYR A 425 9.71 22.14 -10.06
CA TYR A 425 10.32 21.37 -11.15
C TYR A 425 9.26 20.75 -12.08
N LEU A 426 8.23 20.13 -11.51
CA LEU A 426 7.16 19.47 -12.25
C LEU A 426 6.26 20.43 -13.05
N LYS A 427 6.16 21.72 -12.68
CA LYS A 427 5.47 22.72 -13.52
C LYS A 427 6.05 22.83 -14.93
N THR A 428 7.33 22.52 -15.08
CA THR A 428 8.07 22.66 -16.34
C THR A 428 8.32 21.34 -17.05
N ALA A 429 7.88 20.21 -16.48
CA ALA A 429 8.15 18.86 -16.99
C ALA A 429 6.86 18.06 -17.19
N ASN A 430 6.76 17.32 -18.29
CA ASN A 430 5.65 16.39 -18.54
C ASN A 430 6.09 14.91 -18.38
N ILE A 431 5.13 13.99 -18.31
CA ILE A 431 5.39 12.55 -18.13
C ILE A 431 6.30 11.99 -19.23
N ALA A 432 6.08 12.37 -20.49
CA ALA A 432 6.89 11.88 -21.61
C ALA A 432 8.35 12.31 -21.49
N GLU A 433 8.62 13.54 -21.06
CA GLU A 433 9.97 14.02 -20.79
C GLU A 433 10.62 13.30 -19.60
N LEU A 434 9.87 13.09 -18.51
CA LEU A 434 10.38 12.37 -17.33
C LEU A 434 10.74 10.91 -17.63
N LEU A 435 10.05 10.28 -18.59
CA LEU A 435 10.30 8.90 -19.01
C LEU A 435 11.41 8.78 -20.08
N ASN A 436 11.57 9.78 -20.94
CA ASN A 436 12.43 9.67 -22.12
C ASN A 436 13.70 10.54 -22.09
N ASP A 437 13.76 11.61 -21.28
CA ASP A 437 14.96 12.43 -21.10
C ASP A 437 15.71 11.99 -19.82
N PRO A 438 16.88 11.36 -19.93
CA PRO A 438 17.64 10.86 -18.78
C PRO A 438 18.02 11.97 -17.78
N LYS A 439 18.35 13.18 -18.25
CA LYS A 439 18.76 14.28 -17.37
C LYS A 439 17.57 14.81 -16.56
N ARG A 440 16.42 14.97 -17.22
CA ARG A 440 15.18 15.35 -16.53
C ARG A 440 14.75 14.26 -15.55
N SER A 441 14.73 13.00 -15.99
CA SER A 441 14.41 11.87 -15.13
C SER A 441 15.27 11.83 -13.87
N GLN A 442 16.59 11.93 -14.01
CA GLN A 442 17.54 11.93 -12.88
C GLN A 442 17.33 13.11 -11.93
N THR A 443 17.07 14.30 -12.47
CA THR A 443 16.80 15.50 -11.65
C THR A 443 15.49 15.35 -10.87
N GLY A 444 14.42 14.91 -11.53
CA GLY A 444 13.13 14.66 -10.91
C GLY A 444 13.20 13.60 -9.81
N MET A 445 13.90 12.49 -10.07
CA MET A 445 14.13 11.44 -9.07
C MET A 445 14.90 11.94 -7.85
N LYS A 446 15.93 12.77 -8.05
CA LYS A 446 16.69 13.37 -6.95
C LYS A 446 15.78 14.23 -6.06
N LEU A 447 15.01 15.13 -6.66
CA LEU A 447 14.07 15.98 -5.93
C LEU A 447 12.99 15.16 -5.20
N PHE A 448 12.48 14.10 -5.84
CA PHE A 448 11.54 13.17 -5.23
C PHE A 448 12.14 12.47 -4.00
N LEU A 449 13.38 12.00 -4.07
CA LEU A 449 14.06 11.37 -2.93
C LEU A 449 14.27 12.34 -1.77
N GLU A 450 14.67 13.57 -2.06
CA GLU A 450 14.82 14.60 -1.02
C GLU A 450 13.49 14.91 -0.34
N ALA A 451 12.39 15.02 -1.11
CA ALA A 451 11.05 15.21 -0.57
C ALA A 451 10.56 13.99 0.23
N LEU A 452 10.82 12.78 -0.27
CA LEU A 452 10.49 11.52 0.39
C LEU A 452 11.22 11.38 1.73
N GLU A 453 12.50 11.72 1.79
CA GLU A 453 13.29 11.65 3.03
C GLU A 453 12.82 12.71 4.03
N ALA A 454 12.50 13.92 3.57
CA ALA A 454 11.90 14.96 4.43
C ALA A 454 10.57 14.48 5.05
N LEU A 455 9.67 13.90 4.24
CA LEU A 455 8.41 13.34 4.71
C LEU A 455 8.63 12.19 5.70
N LYS A 456 9.54 11.26 5.39
CA LYS A 456 9.86 10.13 6.28
C LYS A 456 10.46 10.57 7.60
N ASN A 457 11.30 11.60 7.60
CA ASN A 457 11.85 12.17 8.82
C ASN A 457 10.76 12.80 9.69
N LYS A 458 9.81 13.54 9.11
CA LYS A 458 8.66 14.07 9.85
C LYS A 458 7.81 12.97 10.48
N ILE A 459 7.47 11.93 9.72
CA ILE A 459 6.73 10.77 10.26
C ILE A 459 7.53 10.06 11.37
N ARG A 460 8.87 9.94 11.20
CA ARG A 460 9.74 9.34 12.21
C ARG A 460 9.78 10.17 13.49
N GLU A 461 9.88 11.49 13.40
CA GLU A 461 9.82 12.41 14.53
C GLU A 461 8.50 12.24 15.30
N THR A 462 7.38 12.20 14.59
CA THR A 462 6.07 11.93 15.19
C THR A 462 6.01 10.57 15.88
N LYS A 463 6.49 9.52 15.22
CA LYS A 463 6.55 8.18 15.82
C LYS A 463 7.49 8.14 17.03
N CYS A 464 8.53 8.95 17.10
CA CYS A 464 9.35 9.07 18.30
C CYS A 464 8.70 9.92 19.42
N GLY A 465 7.46 10.38 19.25
CA GLY A 465 6.75 11.25 20.20
C GLY A 465 7.35 12.66 20.27
N ASN A 466 8.12 13.06 19.25
CA ASN A 466 8.66 14.42 19.13
C ASN A 466 7.76 15.34 18.28
N ALA A 467 6.61 14.84 17.79
CA ALA A 467 5.62 15.69 17.15
C ALA A 467 5.07 16.72 18.12
N PHE A 468 4.69 17.86 17.56
CA PHE A 468 4.20 18.98 18.34
C PHE A 468 2.68 19.16 18.23
N GLY A 469 1.94 18.32 17.52
CA GLY A 469 0.49 18.49 17.31
C GLY A 469 -0.31 18.51 18.62
N THR A 470 -0.13 17.50 19.47
CA THR A 470 -0.77 17.51 20.80
C THR A 470 -0.18 18.61 21.70
N HIS A 471 1.12 18.89 21.56
CA HIS A 471 1.81 19.86 22.41
C HIS A 471 1.42 21.32 22.11
N ILE A 472 1.19 21.68 20.84
CA ILE A 472 0.71 23.02 20.47
C ILE A 472 -0.74 23.23 20.93
N ALA A 473 -1.55 22.16 21.03
CA ALA A 473 -2.86 22.25 21.64
C ALA A 473 -2.79 22.65 23.12
N VAL A 474 -1.79 22.15 23.85
CA VAL A 474 -1.50 22.55 25.24
C VAL A 474 -1.15 24.05 25.30
N ILE A 475 -0.21 24.49 24.47
CA ILE A 475 0.26 25.89 24.44
C ILE A 475 -0.90 26.85 24.16
N ARG A 476 -1.76 26.58 23.17
CA ARG A 476 -2.93 27.44 22.87
C ARG A 476 -3.91 27.54 24.04
N ARG A 477 -4.11 26.44 24.76
CA ARG A 477 -5.00 26.40 25.93
C ARG A 477 -4.42 27.20 27.09
N MET A 478 -3.09 27.22 27.25
CA MET A 478 -2.43 28.08 28.23
C MET A 478 -2.65 29.56 27.90
N LEU A 479 -2.52 29.93 26.63
CA LEU A 479 -2.74 31.30 26.16
C LEU A 479 -4.22 31.75 26.21
N GLU A 480 -5.16 30.84 26.48
CA GLU A 480 -6.60 31.15 26.47
C GLU A 480 -7.02 32.15 27.54
N ASN A 481 -6.33 32.14 28.69
CA ASN A 481 -6.63 33.04 29.80
C ASN A 481 -5.79 34.34 29.76
N GLU A 482 -4.82 34.43 28.84
CA GLU A 482 -3.86 35.52 28.75
C GLU A 482 -4.28 36.54 27.68
N LYS A 483 -5.15 37.50 28.06
CA LYS A 483 -5.68 38.52 27.12
C LYS A 483 -4.60 39.26 26.33
N LYS A 484 -3.41 39.46 26.91
CA LYS A 484 -2.26 40.12 26.27
C LYS A 484 -1.63 39.32 25.11
N HIS A 485 -1.86 38.01 25.04
CA HIS A 485 -1.30 37.12 24.00
C HIS A 485 -2.38 36.55 23.06
N GLN A 486 -3.55 37.20 23.00
CA GLN A 486 -4.67 36.77 22.16
C GLN A 486 -4.30 36.74 20.66
N GLU A 487 -3.43 37.65 20.22
CA GLU A 487 -2.93 37.68 18.84
C GLU A 487 -2.16 36.40 18.49
N LEU A 488 -1.21 35.99 19.34
CA LEU A 488 -0.46 34.74 19.15
C LEU A 488 -1.40 33.52 19.18
N LYS A 489 -2.36 33.49 20.12
CA LYS A 489 -3.37 32.41 20.18
C LYS A 489 -4.14 32.29 18.86
N ASN A 490 -4.57 33.42 18.29
CA ASN A 490 -5.28 33.44 17.02
C ASN A 490 -4.41 32.94 15.86
N MET A 491 -3.13 33.32 15.82
CA MET A 491 -2.17 32.82 14.82
C MET A 491 -1.96 31.30 14.93
N LEU A 492 -1.90 30.75 16.16
CA LEU A 492 -1.75 29.31 16.39
C LEU A 492 -3.04 28.49 16.15
N GLN A 493 -4.17 29.14 15.87
CA GLN A 493 -5.44 28.47 15.62
C GLN A 493 -5.41 27.61 14.35
N ILE A 494 -4.54 27.92 13.38
CA ILE A 494 -4.35 27.14 12.15
C ILE A 494 -4.01 25.67 12.45
N PHE A 495 -3.32 25.39 13.56
CA PHE A 495 -2.95 24.03 13.95
C PHE A 495 -4.13 23.25 14.57
N ALA A 496 -5.24 23.92 14.95
CA ALA A 496 -6.39 23.29 15.61
C ALA A 496 -7.28 22.60 14.60
N ALA A 497 -7.46 23.25 13.47
CA ALA A 497 -8.17 22.74 12.33
C ALA A 497 -7.33 23.05 11.08
N PRO A 498 -6.39 22.15 10.74
CA PRO A 498 -5.57 22.30 9.54
C PRO A 498 -6.46 22.42 8.30
N SER A 499 -6.04 23.24 7.33
CA SER A 499 -6.78 23.45 6.09
C SER A 499 -7.01 22.15 5.33
N VAL A 500 -6.05 21.22 5.41
CA VAL A 500 -6.14 19.92 4.76
C VAL A 500 -5.76 18.80 5.74
N VAL A 501 -6.59 17.76 5.79
CA VAL A 501 -6.31 16.51 6.52
C VAL A 501 -6.28 15.34 5.54
N ILE A 502 -5.18 14.59 5.54
CA ILE A 502 -5.02 13.39 4.72
C ILE A 502 -5.06 12.16 5.63
N THR A 503 -5.94 11.22 5.34
CA THR A 503 -6.05 9.94 6.05
C THR A 503 -6.05 8.80 5.05
N GLY A 504 -5.62 7.61 5.46
CA GLY A 504 -5.67 6.44 4.60
C GLY A 504 -4.72 5.36 5.05
N ALA A 505 -4.78 4.23 4.36
CA ALA A 505 -3.93 3.10 4.60
C ALA A 505 -3.81 2.20 3.36
N ALA A 506 -2.67 1.53 3.25
CA ALA A 506 -2.49 0.40 2.34
C ALA A 506 -3.35 -0.80 2.78
N ASP A 507 -3.86 -1.59 1.82
CA ASP A 507 -4.53 -2.89 2.04
C ASP A 507 -5.83 -2.90 2.85
N VAL A 508 -6.58 -1.81 2.81
CA VAL A 508 -7.84 -1.69 3.54
C VAL A 508 -9.08 -1.80 2.67
N LYS A 509 -8.93 -1.61 1.34
CA LYS A 509 -10.07 -1.61 0.41
C LYS A 509 -10.76 -2.97 0.28
N GLU A 510 -10.01 -4.05 0.52
CA GLU A 510 -10.60 -5.38 0.61
C GLU A 510 -11.61 -5.48 1.77
N ASN A 511 -11.44 -4.71 2.84
CA ASN A 511 -12.32 -4.77 4.01
C ASN A 511 -13.40 -3.70 3.99
N ILE A 512 -13.09 -2.53 3.41
CA ILE A 512 -13.97 -1.37 3.34
C ILE A 512 -14.17 -0.98 1.88
N ASN A 513 -15.43 -0.96 1.45
CA ASN A 513 -15.80 -0.46 0.14
C ASN A 513 -15.63 1.07 0.08
N PHE A 514 -16.19 1.81 1.04
CA PHE A 514 -16.16 3.28 1.02
C PHE A 514 -16.02 3.87 2.42
N GLY A 515 -15.24 4.93 2.56
CA GLY A 515 -15.06 5.69 3.79
C GLY A 515 -14.63 7.12 3.49
N THR A 516 -14.75 8.01 4.48
CA THR A 516 -14.38 9.43 4.34
C THR A 516 -13.72 9.95 5.63
N GLY A 517 -12.99 11.05 5.52
CA GLY A 517 -12.52 11.81 6.69
C GLY A 517 -13.57 12.77 7.24
N ASN A 518 -13.45 13.10 8.53
CA ASN A 518 -14.30 14.08 9.20
C ASN A 518 -13.85 15.51 8.91
N ILE A 519 -14.83 16.38 8.64
CA ILE A 519 -14.64 17.83 8.54
C ILE A 519 -14.88 18.45 9.92
N TYR A 520 -13.88 19.18 10.41
CA TYR A 520 -13.86 19.81 11.74
C TYR A 520 -13.94 21.34 11.70
N ALA A 521 -13.79 21.97 10.53
CA ALA A 521 -13.85 23.43 10.38
C ALA A 521 -14.65 23.86 9.16
N SER A 522 -15.11 25.12 9.14
CA SER A 522 -15.95 25.68 8.07
C SER A 522 -15.26 25.79 6.71
N ASN A 523 -13.93 25.81 6.69
CA ASN A 523 -13.10 25.77 5.47
C ASN A 523 -12.04 24.70 5.65
N GLN A 524 -12.31 23.49 5.19
CA GLN A 524 -11.38 22.36 5.27
C GLN A 524 -11.55 21.41 4.10
N ILE A 525 -10.45 20.77 3.70
CA ILE A 525 -10.42 19.64 2.77
C ILE A 525 -10.00 18.39 3.55
N CYS A 526 -10.77 17.31 3.40
CA CYS A 526 -10.42 15.99 3.89
C CYS A 526 -10.24 15.04 2.73
N ILE A 527 -9.05 14.44 2.63
CA ILE A 527 -8.73 13.46 1.59
C ILE A 527 -8.49 12.12 2.27
N ASN A 528 -9.29 11.13 1.89
CA ASN A 528 -9.15 9.76 2.34
C ASN A 528 -8.67 8.87 1.19
N TYR A 529 -7.74 7.96 1.43
CA TYR A 529 -7.37 6.92 0.47
C TYR A 529 -7.47 5.51 1.06
N LEU A 530 -8.04 4.59 0.29
CA LEU A 530 -8.15 3.17 0.61
C LEU A 530 -7.37 2.37 -0.43
N GLY A 531 -6.23 1.80 -0.03
CA GLY A 531 -5.42 0.95 -0.90
C GLY A 531 -6.04 -0.44 -1.07
N GLY A 532 -6.19 -0.88 -2.31
CA GLY A 532 -6.59 -2.23 -2.69
C GLY A 532 -5.45 -2.99 -3.38
N LYS A 533 -5.76 -4.21 -3.84
CA LYS A 533 -4.80 -5.03 -4.58
C LYS A 533 -4.46 -4.41 -5.94
N ASN A 534 -5.46 -3.93 -6.68
CA ASN A 534 -5.31 -3.45 -8.06
C ASN A 534 -5.70 -1.97 -8.25
N ASP A 535 -6.00 -1.26 -7.18
CA ASP A 535 -6.47 0.11 -7.25
C ASP A 535 -6.30 0.84 -5.92
N VAL A 536 -6.47 2.15 -5.97
CA VAL A 536 -6.57 3.02 -4.80
C VAL A 536 -7.84 3.84 -4.93
N ARG A 537 -8.74 3.75 -3.95
CA ARG A 537 -9.90 4.63 -3.89
C ARG A 537 -9.52 5.92 -3.19
N ILE A 538 -9.70 7.04 -3.86
CA ILE A 538 -9.54 8.38 -3.30
C ILE A 538 -10.90 9.00 -3.09
N THR A 539 -11.16 9.49 -1.88
CA THR A 539 -12.36 10.28 -1.55
C THR A 539 -11.93 11.67 -1.09
N ILE A 540 -12.53 12.70 -1.68
CA ILE A 540 -12.26 14.11 -1.35
C ILE A 540 -13.57 14.70 -0.85
N ARG A 541 -13.54 15.26 0.37
CA ARG A 541 -14.65 16.00 0.96
C ARG A 541 -14.15 17.40 1.29
N ALA A 542 -14.90 18.44 0.95
CA ALA A 542 -14.57 19.79 1.36
C ALA A 542 -15.81 20.60 1.72
N ASN A 543 -15.60 21.76 2.33
CA ASN A 543 -16.63 22.74 2.63
C ASN A 543 -16.12 24.18 2.48
N GLY A 544 -17.05 25.13 2.58
CA GLY A 544 -16.76 26.56 2.50
C GLY A 544 -16.09 26.93 1.18
N ILE A 545 -15.01 27.72 1.25
CA ILE A 545 -14.30 28.25 0.08
C ILE A 545 -13.70 27.17 -0.83
N PHE A 546 -13.52 25.94 -0.34
CA PHE A 546 -12.88 24.87 -1.11
C PHE A 546 -13.82 24.13 -2.05
N ASN A 547 -15.14 24.23 -1.84
CA ASN A 547 -16.14 23.52 -2.62
C ASN A 547 -16.02 23.78 -4.13
N GLU A 548 -15.75 25.03 -4.51
CA GLU A 548 -15.71 25.47 -5.91
C GLU A 548 -14.57 24.80 -6.71
N LYS A 549 -13.49 24.39 -6.04
CA LYS A 549 -12.28 23.84 -6.69
C LYS A 549 -12.12 22.33 -6.54
N ILE A 550 -13.05 21.60 -5.91
CA ILE A 550 -12.91 20.14 -5.68
C ILE A 550 -12.74 19.36 -7.00
N LYS A 551 -13.47 19.73 -8.05
CA LYS A 551 -13.35 19.05 -9.36
C LYS A 551 -11.96 19.27 -9.98
N GLN A 552 -11.46 20.50 -9.91
CA GLN A 552 -10.10 20.82 -10.36
C GLN A 552 -9.05 20.06 -9.54
N LEU A 553 -9.23 19.96 -8.21
CA LEU A 553 -8.35 19.16 -7.35
C LEU A 553 -8.37 17.68 -7.74
N GLN A 554 -9.55 17.13 -8.03
CA GLN A 554 -9.70 15.74 -8.45
C GLN A 554 -8.94 15.46 -9.76
N GLU A 555 -9.05 16.33 -10.75
CA GLU A 555 -8.35 16.22 -12.03
C GLU A 555 -6.83 16.33 -11.86
N SER A 556 -6.37 17.36 -11.13
CA SER A 556 -4.96 17.55 -10.79
C SER A 556 -4.39 16.36 -10.01
N LEU A 557 -5.17 15.79 -9.08
CA LEU A 557 -4.74 14.63 -8.30
C LEU A 557 -4.57 13.38 -9.17
N ARG A 558 -5.43 13.14 -10.17
CA ARG A 558 -5.27 12.00 -11.09
C ARG A 558 -3.95 12.07 -11.86
N GLU A 559 -3.56 13.24 -12.33
CA GLU A 559 -2.32 13.42 -13.08
C GLU A 559 -1.08 13.32 -12.19
N THR A 560 -1.11 13.97 -11.02
CA THR A 560 0.00 13.90 -10.06
C THR A 560 0.20 12.50 -9.49
N LEU A 561 -0.86 11.71 -9.29
CA LEU A 561 -0.76 10.30 -8.89
C LEU A 561 0.02 9.48 -9.93
N LYS A 562 -0.22 9.66 -11.24
CA LYS A 562 0.54 8.97 -12.30
C LYS A 562 2.03 9.30 -12.22
N ILE A 563 2.38 10.59 -12.10
CA ILE A 563 3.77 11.05 -12.04
C ILE A 563 4.47 10.50 -10.79
N MET A 564 3.83 10.63 -9.62
CA MET A 564 4.42 10.16 -8.36
C MET A 564 4.55 8.63 -8.31
N LEU A 565 3.63 7.90 -8.94
CA LEU A 565 3.73 6.45 -9.04
C LEU A 565 4.98 6.03 -9.84
N ILE A 566 5.28 6.69 -10.95
CA ILE A 566 6.49 6.41 -11.76
C ILE A 566 7.75 6.53 -10.90
N PHE A 567 7.92 7.66 -10.19
CA PHE A 567 9.09 7.84 -9.32
C PHE A 567 9.12 6.81 -8.20
N ALA A 568 7.99 6.53 -7.57
CA ALA A 568 7.90 5.55 -6.49
C ALA A 568 8.29 4.13 -6.97
N VAL A 569 7.83 3.73 -8.16
CA VAL A 569 8.20 2.44 -8.79
C VAL A 569 9.70 2.40 -9.11
N GLN A 570 10.26 3.47 -9.68
CA GLN A 570 11.70 3.55 -9.95
C GLN A 570 12.53 3.38 -8.67
N ILE A 571 12.14 4.05 -7.57
CA ILE A 571 12.80 3.87 -6.27
C ILE A 571 12.59 2.46 -5.70
N GLY A 572 11.41 1.88 -5.90
CA GLY A 572 11.13 0.49 -5.53
C GLY A 572 12.09 -0.48 -6.23
N ILE A 573 12.24 -0.35 -7.55
CA ILE A 573 13.14 -1.17 -8.39
C ILE A 573 14.59 -1.00 -7.94
N ILE A 574 15.05 0.24 -7.70
CA ILE A 574 16.41 0.49 -7.20
C ILE A 574 16.67 -0.27 -5.90
N LYS A 575 15.72 -0.25 -4.96
CA LYS A 575 15.86 -0.93 -3.67
C LYS A 575 15.83 -2.44 -3.82
N GLU A 576 14.95 -2.94 -4.69
CA GLU A 576 14.84 -4.35 -5.01
C GLU A 576 16.12 -4.92 -5.61
N MET A 577 16.74 -4.19 -6.53
CA MET A 577 18.01 -4.56 -7.15
C MET A 577 19.24 -4.24 -6.28
N GLY A 578 19.07 -3.83 -5.00
CA GLY A 578 20.18 -3.50 -4.10
C GLY A 578 20.98 -2.23 -4.47
N ALA A 579 20.51 -1.40 -5.40
CA ALA A 579 21.23 -0.28 -5.99
C ALA A 579 21.11 1.06 -5.23
N THR A 580 20.74 1.04 -3.95
CA THR A 580 20.47 2.28 -3.18
C THR A 580 21.72 3.18 -3.06
N LYS A 581 22.93 2.59 -2.97
CA LYS A 581 24.19 3.34 -2.89
C LYS A 581 24.53 4.07 -4.19
N ILE A 582 24.24 3.46 -5.34
CA ILE A 582 24.51 4.02 -6.67
C ILE A 582 23.74 5.34 -6.86
N LEU A 583 22.53 5.43 -6.30
CA LEU A 583 21.69 6.63 -6.29
C LEU A 583 22.33 7.81 -5.53
N LEU A 584 22.97 7.51 -4.39
CA LEU A 584 23.66 8.51 -3.57
C LEU A 584 24.98 8.95 -4.22
N HIS A 585 25.72 8.01 -4.82
CA HIS A 585 27.02 8.30 -5.45
C HIS A 585 26.91 8.96 -6.83
N ALA A 586 25.83 8.75 -7.60
CA ALA A 586 25.57 9.50 -8.83
C ALA A 586 25.44 11.02 -8.60
N THR A 587 25.23 11.45 -7.34
CA THR A 587 25.20 12.88 -6.95
C THR A 587 26.55 13.42 -6.45
N SER A 588 27.52 12.55 -6.15
CA SER A 588 28.89 12.92 -5.81
C SER A 588 29.80 12.58 -6.98
N SER A 589 30.22 13.57 -7.75
CA SER A 589 31.19 13.41 -8.83
C SER A 589 32.57 13.01 -8.29
N THR A 590 32.74 11.76 -7.86
CA THR A 590 34.07 11.18 -7.68
C THR A 590 34.51 10.64 -9.03
N LYS A 591 35.12 11.53 -9.83
CA LYS A 591 36.07 11.15 -10.87
C LYS A 591 37.24 10.42 -10.21
N LYS A 592 37.06 9.14 -9.83
CA LYS A 592 38.21 8.23 -9.80
C LYS A 592 38.64 8.10 -11.25
N GLU A 593 39.92 8.34 -11.55
CA GLU A 593 40.46 8.20 -12.90
C GLU A 593 40.09 6.81 -13.43
N MET A 594 39.18 6.76 -14.41
CA MET A 594 38.79 5.55 -15.13
C MET A 594 39.95 5.15 -16.06
N ASN A 595 41.05 4.67 -15.49
CA ASN A 595 42.19 4.18 -16.26
C ASN A 595 41.91 2.81 -16.91
N LYS A 596 40.81 2.14 -16.53
CA LYS A 596 40.41 0.82 -17.04
C LYS A 596 39.23 0.89 -17.99
N LYS A 597 39.32 0.19 -19.13
CA LYS A 597 38.21 0.06 -20.09
C LYS A 597 37.35 -1.17 -19.77
N LEU A 598 36.03 -0.96 -19.82
CA LEU A 598 35.00 -1.98 -19.70
C LEU A 598 33.97 -1.76 -20.81
N THR A 599 33.60 -2.84 -21.50
CA THR A 599 32.49 -2.85 -22.44
C THR A 599 31.63 -4.08 -22.16
N PHE A 600 30.31 -3.91 -22.03
CA PHE A 600 29.40 -5.04 -21.82
C PHE A 600 28.00 -4.76 -22.35
N ALA A 601 27.24 -5.82 -22.56
CA ALA A 601 25.88 -5.77 -23.07
C ALA A 601 24.98 -6.75 -22.33
N ILE A 602 23.69 -6.45 -22.26
CA ILE A 602 22.67 -7.21 -21.54
C ILE A 602 21.37 -7.33 -22.33
N HIS A 603 20.59 -8.36 -22.03
CA HIS A 603 19.21 -8.46 -22.49
C HIS A 603 18.22 -8.71 -21.35
N GLY A 604 17.02 -8.16 -21.52
CA GLY A 604 15.81 -8.49 -20.74
C GLY A 604 14.90 -9.49 -21.47
N GLY A 605 15.43 -10.17 -22.48
CA GLY A 605 14.76 -11.25 -23.18
C GLY A 605 14.09 -10.86 -24.50
N ALA A 606 13.93 -11.86 -25.39
CA ALA A 606 13.31 -11.73 -26.71
C ALA A 606 11.94 -12.41 -26.78
N GLY A 607 11.01 -11.82 -27.54
CA GLY A 607 9.68 -12.38 -27.78
C GLY A 607 8.77 -11.46 -28.60
N GLU A 608 7.51 -11.84 -28.77
CA GLU A 608 6.48 -10.98 -29.39
C GLU A 608 5.93 -9.98 -28.35
N MET A 609 6.34 -8.72 -28.42
CA MET A 609 5.92 -7.66 -27.48
C MET A 609 4.90 -6.72 -28.12
N THR A 610 3.72 -7.24 -28.49
CA THR A 610 2.66 -6.40 -29.07
C THR A 610 1.94 -5.57 -28.00
N ALA A 611 1.83 -4.25 -28.22
CA ALA A 611 0.96 -3.34 -27.48
C ALA A 611 1.27 -3.10 -25.97
N MET A 612 2.56 -3.02 -25.59
CA MET A 612 2.94 -2.52 -24.26
C MET A 612 2.67 -1.02 -24.09
N MET A 613 2.25 -0.60 -22.89
CA MET A 613 2.09 0.81 -22.54
C MET A 613 3.47 1.53 -22.50
N PRO A 614 3.58 2.78 -22.99
CA PRO A 614 4.84 3.54 -22.98
C PRO A 614 5.50 3.64 -21.60
N GLU A 615 4.70 3.78 -20.55
CA GLU A 615 5.15 3.86 -19.16
C GLU A 615 5.85 2.57 -18.73
N MET A 616 5.29 1.40 -19.08
CA MET A 616 5.89 0.10 -18.78
C MET A 616 7.23 -0.08 -19.52
N ILE A 617 7.31 0.34 -20.78
CA ILE A 617 8.56 0.33 -21.55
C ILE A 617 9.61 1.23 -20.86
N GLY A 618 9.21 2.42 -20.40
CA GLY A 618 10.07 3.33 -19.66
C GLY A 618 10.61 2.70 -18.36
N ILE A 619 9.76 2.02 -17.60
CA ILE A 619 10.15 1.31 -16.37
C ILE A 619 11.10 0.13 -16.66
N ILE A 620 10.88 -0.65 -17.73
CA ILE A 620 11.77 -1.75 -18.11
C ILE A 620 13.15 -1.21 -18.51
N LYS A 621 13.20 -0.16 -19.35
CA LYS A 621 14.44 0.51 -19.73
C LYS A 621 15.17 1.07 -18.51
N PHE A 622 14.42 1.63 -17.56
CA PHE A 622 14.98 2.10 -16.30
C PHE A 622 15.63 0.97 -15.51
N ALA A 623 14.96 -0.18 -15.35
CA ALA A 623 15.54 -1.35 -14.68
C ALA A 623 16.85 -1.83 -15.35
N LEU A 624 16.90 -1.88 -16.69
CA LEU A 624 18.14 -2.21 -17.43
C LEU A 624 19.25 -1.19 -17.17
N ASN A 625 18.94 0.12 -17.14
CA ASN A 625 19.91 1.15 -16.81
C ASN A 625 20.49 0.97 -15.40
N ILE A 626 19.64 0.63 -14.42
CA ILE A 626 20.11 0.32 -13.06
C ILE A 626 21.00 -0.91 -13.04
N ALA A 627 20.63 -1.98 -13.76
CA ALA A 627 21.45 -3.18 -13.89
C ALA A 627 22.84 -2.84 -14.47
N ILE A 628 22.90 -2.02 -15.52
CA ILE A 628 24.15 -1.54 -16.10
C ILE A 628 24.99 -0.75 -15.09
N LEU A 629 24.37 0.16 -14.34
CA LEU A 629 25.09 0.93 -13.32
C LEU A 629 25.67 0.04 -12.22
N ILE A 630 24.98 -1.03 -11.82
CA ILE A 630 25.49 -2.04 -10.88
C ILE A 630 26.73 -2.73 -11.45
N GLY A 631 26.70 -3.14 -12.74
CA GLY A 631 27.85 -3.74 -13.40
C GLY A 631 29.06 -2.81 -13.47
N VAL A 632 28.84 -1.54 -13.80
CA VAL A 632 29.87 -0.49 -13.81
C VAL A 632 30.47 -0.33 -12.40
N ASP A 633 29.64 -0.19 -11.38
CA ASP A 633 30.09 -0.04 -9.99
C ASP A 633 30.88 -1.27 -9.52
N SER A 634 30.39 -2.48 -9.80
CA SER A 634 31.07 -3.75 -9.49
C SER A 634 32.45 -3.85 -10.14
N PHE A 635 32.63 -3.35 -11.36
CA PHE A 635 33.93 -3.37 -12.02
C PHE A 635 34.92 -2.38 -11.38
N TYR A 636 34.48 -1.15 -11.14
CA TYR A 636 35.35 -0.06 -10.70
C TYR A 636 35.63 -0.03 -9.19
N GLN A 637 34.88 -0.79 -8.38
CA GLN A 637 35.20 -1.00 -6.97
C GLN A 637 36.34 -2.01 -6.74
N ASN A 638 36.65 -2.84 -7.74
CA ASN A 638 37.70 -3.85 -7.65
C ASN A 638 39.01 -3.36 -8.28
N ASP A 639 40.10 -3.43 -7.51
CA ASP A 639 41.42 -2.93 -7.93
C ASP A 639 41.97 -3.65 -9.18
N ASP A 640 41.51 -4.86 -9.50
CA ASP A 640 41.91 -5.63 -10.69
C ASP A 640 40.83 -5.68 -11.79
N GLY A 641 39.58 -5.25 -11.51
CA GLY A 641 38.45 -5.26 -12.45
C GLY A 641 38.15 -6.67 -12.99
N ASN A 642 37.01 -7.27 -12.61
CA ASN A 642 36.69 -8.65 -12.98
C ASN A 642 35.40 -8.73 -13.81
N VAL A 643 35.52 -9.10 -15.09
CA VAL A 643 34.36 -9.22 -16.01
C VAL A 643 33.38 -10.31 -15.58
N ILE A 644 33.82 -11.34 -14.85
CA ILE A 644 32.93 -12.38 -14.29
C ILE A 644 32.03 -11.79 -13.21
N GLU A 645 32.58 -10.93 -12.35
CA GLU A 645 31.78 -10.23 -11.34
C GLU A 645 30.80 -9.24 -11.99
N VAL A 646 31.17 -8.62 -13.10
CA VAL A 646 30.25 -7.75 -13.85
C VAL A 646 29.04 -8.55 -14.36
N VAL A 647 29.26 -9.65 -15.08
CA VAL A 647 28.13 -10.42 -15.63
C VAL A 647 27.30 -11.12 -14.54
N GLU A 648 27.91 -11.48 -13.41
CA GLU A 648 27.18 -11.98 -12.23
C GLU A 648 26.34 -10.89 -11.59
N ALA A 649 26.93 -9.74 -11.26
CA ALA A 649 26.25 -8.65 -10.55
C ALA A 649 25.07 -8.10 -11.35
N VAL A 650 25.23 -7.97 -12.68
CA VAL A 650 24.17 -7.47 -13.56
C VAL A 650 23.04 -8.49 -13.70
N THR A 651 23.37 -9.76 -13.95
CA THR A 651 22.37 -10.84 -14.06
C THR A 651 21.62 -11.01 -12.75
N LYS A 652 22.33 -10.98 -11.61
CA LYS A 652 21.73 -11.04 -10.27
C LYS A 652 20.77 -9.90 -10.01
N ALA A 653 21.14 -8.68 -10.40
CA ALA A 653 20.24 -7.54 -10.27
C ALA A 653 18.96 -7.70 -11.10
N LEU A 654 19.06 -8.31 -12.28
CA LEU A 654 17.89 -8.63 -13.10
C LEU A 654 17.05 -9.78 -12.50
N GLU A 655 17.67 -10.76 -11.84
CA GLU A 655 16.98 -11.81 -11.07
C GLU A 655 16.24 -11.27 -9.85
N ASP A 656 16.71 -10.19 -9.23
CA ASP A 656 16.02 -9.58 -8.10
C ASP A 656 14.79 -8.76 -8.53
N CYS A 657 14.74 -8.30 -9.79
CA CYS A 657 13.70 -7.43 -10.33
C CYS A 657 12.47 -8.21 -10.83
N PHE A 658 11.31 -7.97 -10.21
CA PHE A 658 10.06 -8.73 -10.43
C PHE A 658 9.53 -8.79 -11.88
N ILE A 659 10.05 -7.92 -12.75
CA ILE A 659 9.59 -7.72 -14.11
C ILE A 659 10.10 -8.84 -15.05
N PHE A 660 11.30 -9.35 -14.82
CA PHE A 660 11.99 -10.27 -15.73
C PHE A 660 11.62 -11.75 -15.47
N ASN A 661 11.84 -12.63 -16.46
CA ASN A 661 11.64 -14.07 -16.28
C ASN A 661 12.91 -14.72 -15.73
N ALA A 662 13.37 -14.29 -14.55
CA ALA A 662 14.53 -14.83 -13.87
C ALA A 662 14.45 -14.48 -12.38
N GLY A 663 14.89 -15.37 -11.50
CA GLY A 663 14.73 -15.16 -10.05
C GLY A 663 13.30 -14.75 -9.69
N LYS A 664 13.14 -13.58 -9.05
CA LYS A 664 11.85 -12.94 -8.77
C LYS A 664 11.11 -12.62 -10.07
N GLY A 665 9.92 -13.19 -10.27
CA GLY A 665 9.18 -13.03 -11.54
C GLY A 665 9.40 -14.16 -12.55
N SER A 666 10.01 -15.26 -12.12
CA SER A 666 10.09 -16.49 -12.91
C SER A 666 8.71 -17.08 -13.23
N VAL A 667 8.58 -17.70 -14.40
CA VAL A 667 7.34 -18.36 -14.83
C VAL A 667 7.00 -19.60 -13.98
N PHE A 668 5.74 -20.02 -14.05
CA PHE A 668 5.23 -21.23 -13.41
C PHE A 668 5.30 -22.43 -14.35
N ASN A 669 5.69 -23.59 -13.83
CA ASN A 669 5.62 -24.88 -14.52
C ASN A 669 4.18 -25.46 -14.49
N VAL A 670 3.98 -26.65 -15.07
CA VAL A 670 2.66 -27.33 -15.10
C VAL A 670 2.03 -27.57 -13.71
N LYS A 671 2.86 -27.69 -12.66
CA LYS A 671 2.43 -27.87 -11.27
C LYS A 671 2.08 -26.56 -10.57
N GLY A 672 2.39 -25.41 -11.17
CA GLY A 672 2.25 -24.11 -10.52
C GLY A 672 3.39 -23.82 -9.54
N GLU A 673 4.56 -24.41 -9.77
CA GLU A 673 5.80 -24.15 -9.03
C GLU A 673 6.84 -23.49 -9.96
N HIS A 674 7.92 -22.97 -9.38
CA HIS A 674 9.06 -22.38 -10.07
C HIS A 674 10.26 -23.33 -10.06
N GLU A 675 10.90 -23.49 -11.21
CA GLU A 675 12.16 -24.22 -11.38
C GLU A 675 13.12 -23.35 -12.17
N LEU A 676 14.19 -22.89 -11.53
CA LEU A 676 15.09 -21.88 -12.05
C LEU A 676 16.37 -22.50 -12.62
N GLU A 677 16.98 -21.78 -13.56
CA GLU A 677 18.13 -22.23 -14.33
C GLU A 677 19.08 -21.06 -14.59
N ALA A 678 20.38 -21.29 -14.49
CA ALA A 678 21.40 -20.29 -14.81
C ALA A 678 22.74 -20.92 -15.18
N SER A 679 23.51 -20.20 -16.01
CA SER A 679 24.89 -20.54 -16.38
C SER A 679 25.79 -19.32 -16.40
N ILE A 680 27.07 -19.53 -16.11
CA ILE A 680 28.13 -18.52 -16.19
C ILE A 680 29.43 -19.14 -16.73
N MET A 681 30.19 -18.38 -17.52
CA MET A 681 31.42 -18.86 -18.14
C MET A 681 32.50 -17.76 -18.22
N ASP A 682 33.74 -18.15 -17.87
CA ASP A 682 34.97 -17.37 -18.00
C ASP A 682 35.71 -17.74 -19.29
N GLY A 683 35.83 -16.77 -20.20
CA GLY A 683 36.47 -16.95 -21.50
C GLY A 683 37.99 -17.09 -21.44
N LEU A 684 38.64 -16.67 -20.35
CA LEU A 684 40.11 -16.73 -20.23
C LEU A 684 40.61 -18.16 -20.02
N ASN A 685 39.95 -18.92 -19.13
CA ASN A 685 40.38 -20.25 -18.72
C ASN A 685 39.36 -21.36 -19.07
N GLY A 686 38.21 -20.98 -19.66
CA GLY A 686 37.14 -21.90 -20.04
C GLY A 686 36.38 -22.49 -18.84
N LYS A 687 36.54 -21.95 -17.64
CA LYS A 687 35.75 -22.37 -16.48
C LYS A 687 34.29 -22.01 -16.72
N ALA A 688 33.41 -22.94 -16.39
CA ALA A 688 31.97 -22.75 -16.49
C ALA A 688 31.28 -23.38 -15.28
N GLY A 689 30.11 -22.84 -14.95
CA GLY A 689 29.23 -23.38 -13.93
C GLY A 689 27.77 -23.21 -14.34
N ALA A 690 26.96 -24.20 -14.01
CA ALA A 690 25.54 -24.24 -14.35
C ALA A 690 24.71 -24.90 -13.25
N VAL A 691 23.48 -24.39 -13.08
CA VAL A 691 22.46 -24.96 -12.19
C VAL A 691 21.11 -25.07 -12.92
N ALA A 692 20.34 -26.11 -12.62
CA ALA A 692 18.98 -26.29 -13.15
C ALA A 692 18.04 -26.92 -12.14
N CYS A 693 16.73 -26.73 -12.36
CA CYS A 693 15.66 -27.29 -11.54
C CYS A 693 15.78 -26.94 -10.04
N ILE A 694 16.39 -25.80 -9.73
CA ILE A 694 16.51 -25.28 -8.36
C ILE A 694 15.22 -24.52 -8.00
N LYS A 695 14.79 -24.63 -6.75
CA LYS A 695 13.49 -24.15 -6.26
C LYS A 695 13.60 -23.14 -5.11
N LYS A 696 14.76 -22.97 -4.48
CA LYS A 696 14.92 -22.16 -3.27
C LYS A 696 16.03 -21.13 -3.33
N LEU A 697 17.02 -21.30 -4.20
CA LEU A 697 18.12 -20.33 -4.31
C LEU A 697 17.60 -19.03 -4.90
N LYS A 698 17.71 -17.93 -4.15
CA LYS A 698 17.17 -16.63 -4.54
C LYS A 698 17.75 -16.14 -5.87
N ASN A 699 19.07 -16.30 -6.03
CA ASN A 699 19.83 -15.86 -7.19
C ASN A 699 20.54 -17.05 -7.87
N PRO A 700 19.89 -17.71 -8.85
CA PRO A 700 20.46 -18.79 -9.64
C PRO A 700 21.86 -18.51 -10.19
N ILE A 701 22.14 -17.29 -10.66
CA ILE A 701 23.44 -16.98 -11.26
C ILE A 701 24.60 -17.05 -10.25
N SER A 702 24.38 -16.61 -9.00
CA SER A 702 25.39 -16.73 -7.95
C SER A 702 25.67 -18.20 -7.61
N ALA A 703 24.66 -19.07 -7.73
CA ALA A 703 24.83 -20.51 -7.57
C ALA A 703 25.64 -21.13 -8.71
N ALA A 704 25.39 -20.71 -9.97
CA ALA A 704 26.21 -21.10 -11.11
C ALA A 704 27.68 -20.66 -10.93
N LEU A 705 27.92 -19.45 -10.44
CA LEU A 705 29.28 -18.96 -10.11
C LEU A 705 29.95 -19.81 -9.01
N LYS A 706 29.20 -20.21 -7.98
CA LYS A 706 29.70 -21.10 -6.93
C LYS A 706 30.09 -22.46 -7.51
N VAL A 707 29.24 -23.05 -8.36
CA VAL A 707 29.55 -24.32 -9.05
C VAL A 707 30.84 -24.18 -9.86
N MET A 708 30.99 -23.11 -10.64
CA MET A 708 32.19 -22.84 -11.44
C MET A 708 33.48 -22.79 -10.60
N ASN A 709 33.42 -22.20 -9.41
CA ASN A 709 34.60 -21.93 -8.58
C ASN A 709 34.94 -23.07 -7.61
N GLU A 710 33.94 -23.77 -7.08
CA GLU A 710 34.11 -24.69 -5.95
C GLU A 710 33.76 -26.15 -6.28
N CYS A 711 33.06 -26.42 -7.39
CA CYS A 711 32.67 -27.78 -7.77
C CYS A 711 33.65 -28.39 -8.79
N LYS A 712 33.87 -29.71 -8.68
CA LYS A 712 34.59 -30.46 -9.73
C LYS A 712 33.74 -30.71 -10.98
N HIS A 713 32.42 -30.57 -10.86
CA HIS A 713 31.46 -30.76 -11.93
C HIS A 713 30.93 -29.40 -12.40
N VAL A 714 30.77 -29.25 -13.72
CA VAL A 714 30.33 -27.99 -14.34
C VAL A 714 28.83 -27.74 -14.15
N PHE A 715 28.01 -28.78 -14.04
CA PHE A 715 26.56 -28.66 -14.03
C PHE A 715 25.95 -29.51 -12.91
N LEU A 716 25.23 -28.86 -11.99
CA LEU A 716 24.42 -29.50 -10.94
C LEU A 716 22.93 -29.24 -11.15
N CYS A 717 22.05 -30.13 -10.69
CA CYS A 717 20.61 -29.90 -10.77
C CYS A 717 19.84 -30.39 -9.54
N GLY A 718 18.62 -29.85 -9.37
CA GLY A 718 17.68 -30.25 -8.33
C GLY A 718 18.21 -30.03 -6.91
N ASN A 719 17.75 -30.88 -5.98
CA ASN A 719 18.06 -30.75 -4.56
C ASN A 719 19.57 -30.75 -4.27
N PHE A 720 20.37 -31.52 -5.01
CA PHE A 720 21.82 -31.55 -4.77
C PHE A 720 22.48 -30.21 -5.09
N ALA A 721 22.01 -29.49 -6.12
CA ALA A 721 22.49 -28.15 -6.41
C ALA A 721 22.14 -27.17 -5.28
N GLU A 722 20.95 -27.30 -4.67
CA GLU A 722 20.57 -26.51 -3.50
C GLU A 722 21.43 -26.83 -2.28
N ASP A 723 21.66 -28.11 -2.00
CA ASP A 723 22.48 -28.56 -0.86
C ASP A 723 23.93 -28.10 -1.03
N PHE A 724 24.49 -28.16 -2.24
CA PHE A 724 25.84 -27.66 -2.54
C PHE A 724 25.95 -26.14 -2.35
N CYS A 725 24.89 -25.40 -2.68
CA CYS A 725 24.81 -23.95 -2.59
C CYS A 725 24.14 -23.45 -1.31
N SER A 726 24.04 -24.28 -0.26
CA SER A 726 23.27 -23.98 0.95
C SER A 726 23.76 -22.77 1.75
N ASN A 727 24.97 -22.28 1.46
CA ASN A 727 25.55 -21.08 2.05
C ASN A 727 25.09 -19.78 1.35
N LEU A 728 24.38 -19.87 0.22
CA LEU A 728 23.74 -18.76 -0.47
C LEU A 728 22.33 -18.51 0.11
N GLU A 729 21.79 -17.31 -0.16
CA GLU A 729 20.46 -16.94 0.31
C GLU A 729 19.38 -17.86 -0.32
N CYS A 730 18.66 -18.58 0.55
CA CYS A 730 17.52 -19.40 0.18
C CYS A 730 16.21 -18.71 0.58
N VAL A 731 15.21 -18.79 -0.29
CA VAL A 731 13.89 -18.20 -0.13
C VAL A 731 12.79 -19.25 -0.36
N GLU A 732 11.60 -18.99 0.15
CA GLU A 732 10.43 -19.79 -0.19
C GLU A 732 9.99 -19.52 -1.63
N GLN A 733 9.34 -20.50 -2.26
CA GLN A 733 8.80 -20.39 -3.63
C GLN A 733 7.97 -19.12 -3.86
N LYS A 734 7.24 -18.67 -2.83
CA LYS A 734 6.42 -17.46 -2.88
C LYS A 734 7.23 -16.20 -3.19
N TYR A 735 8.54 -16.16 -2.93
CA TYR A 735 9.39 -15.05 -3.33
C TYR A 735 9.39 -14.83 -4.85
N PHE A 736 9.34 -15.92 -5.62
CA PHE A 736 9.40 -15.87 -7.09
C PHE A 736 8.05 -15.50 -7.73
N ASP A 737 6.96 -15.54 -6.96
CA ASP A 737 5.61 -15.22 -7.42
C ASP A 737 5.49 -13.75 -7.86
N THR A 738 4.86 -13.54 -9.01
CA THR A 738 4.27 -12.24 -9.37
C THR A 738 2.85 -12.43 -9.89
N ASP A 739 1.99 -11.44 -9.68
CA ASP A 739 0.62 -11.43 -10.20
C ASP A 739 0.63 -11.47 -11.73
N LEU A 740 1.57 -10.77 -12.38
CA LEU A 740 1.83 -10.84 -13.82
C LEU A 740 2.03 -12.29 -14.30
N ARG A 741 2.96 -13.04 -13.69
CA ARG A 741 3.24 -14.43 -14.10
C ARG A 741 2.10 -15.39 -13.75
N LYS A 742 1.41 -15.17 -12.64
CA LYS A 742 0.23 -15.97 -12.25
C LYS A 742 -0.90 -15.82 -13.26
N GLN A 743 -1.13 -14.61 -13.76
CA GLN A 743 -2.15 -14.35 -14.79
C GLN A 743 -1.77 -14.99 -16.12
N GLN A 744 -0.51 -14.88 -16.55
CA GLN A 744 -0.01 -15.56 -17.75
C GLN A 744 -0.23 -17.07 -17.64
N TRP A 745 0.20 -17.69 -16.53
CA TRP A 745 0.06 -19.14 -16.34
C TRP A 745 -1.39 -19.62 -16.34
N LYS A 746 -2.29 -18.90 -15.64
CA LYS A 746 -3.72 -19.20 -15.66
C LYS A 746 -4.31 -19.14 -17.07
N THR A 747 -3.87 -18.18 -17.88
CA THR A 747 -4.39 -18.01 -19.24
C THR A 747 -3.95 -19.15 -20.15
N VAL A 748 -2.65 -19.50 -20.14
CA VAL A 748 -2.12 -20.66 -20.88
C VAL A 748 -2.83 -21.95 -20.46
N LYS A 749 -2.94 -22.19 -19.15
CA LYS A 749 -3.61 -23.38 -18.60
C LYS A 749 -5.08 -23.49 -19.02
N ASN A 750 -5.80 -22.37 -19.09
CA ASN A 750 -7.19 -22.34 -19.52
C ASN A 750 -7.32 -22.60 -21.02
N GLN A 751 -6.45 -22.01 -21.85
CA GLN A 751 -6.45 -22.25 -23.29
C GLN A 751 -6.14 -23.72 -23.63
N MET A 752 -5.17 -24.33 -22.95
CA MET A 752 -4.86 -25.75 -23.13
C MET A 752 -6.04 -26.68 -22.81
N LYS A 753 -6.90 -26.31 -21.85
CA LYS A 753 -8.13 -27.07 -21.56
C LYS A 753 -9.17 -27.02 -22.68
N MET A 754 -9.19 -25.92 -23.46
CA MET A 754 -10.17 -25.70 -24.53
C MET A 754 -9.78 -26.41 -25.84
N VAL A 755 -8.51 -26.74 -26.03
CA VAL A 755 -7.99 -27.41 -27.24
C VAL A 755 -7.95 -28.93 -27.05
N LYS A 756 -9.10 -29.59 -27.09
CA LYS A 756 -9.18 -31.06 -27.02
C LYS A 756 -9.13 -31.78 -28.38
N ASN A 757 -9.24 -31.08 -29.51
CA ASN A 757 -9.50 -31.71 -30.82
C ASN A 757 -8.45 -31.48 -31.93
N ASP A 758 -7.29 -30.86 -31.67
CA ASP A 758 -6.17 -30.82 -32.64
C ASP A 758 -4.87 -30.44 -31.91
N VAL A 759 -4.03 -31.43 -31.59
CA VAL A 759 -3.06 -31.36 -30.47
C VAL A 759 -1.68 -30.84 -30.86
N SER A 760 -1.25 -30.89 -32.13
CA SER A 760 0.14 -30.56 -32.49
C SER A 760 0.33 -29.13 -33.05
N ILE A 761 -0.60 -28.60 -33.84
CA ILE A 761 -0.42 -27.32 -34.55
C ILE A 761 -0.91 -26.10 -33.73
N LYS A 762 -1.61 -26.32 -32.61
CA LYS A 762 -2.16 -25.25 -31.76
C LYS A 762 -1.37 -24.96 -30.47
N TYR A 763 -0.50 -25.88 -30.02
CA TYR A 763 0.34 -25.68 -28.84
C TYR A 763 1.35 -24.53 -29.03
N GLU A 764 2.08 -24.52 -30.16
CA GLU A 764 3.04 -23.44 -30.50
C GLU A 764 2.39 -22.06 -30.57
N LYS A 765 1.16 -21.97 -31.08
CA LYS A 765 0.46 -20.69 -31.25
C LYS A 765 -0.10 -20.13 -29.94
N ILE A 766 -0.40 -21.00 -28.97
CA ILE A 766 -0.87 -20.62 -27.63
C ILE A 766 0.29 -20.11 -26.76
N GLU A 767 1.46 -20.76 -26.83
CA GLU A 767 2.66 -20.29 -26.12
C GLU A 767 3.20 -18.96 -26.67
N ARG A 768 3.17 -18.76 -28.00
CA ARG A 768 3.65 -17.52 -28.64
C ARG A 768 2.76 -16.30 -28.40
N CYS A 769 1.44 -16.47 -28.25
CA CYS A 769 0.48 -15.36 -28.29
C CYS A 769 0.31 -14.51 -27.00
N GLN A 770 1.08 -14.69 -25.91
CA GLN A 770 0.82 -13.95 -24.65
C GLN A 770 2.07 -13.48 -23.89
N MET A 771 3.07 -12.99 -24.61
CA MET A 771 4.35 -12.53 -24.05
C MET A 771 4.38 -11.01 -23.82
N LEU A 772 3.43 -10.47 -23.03
CA LEU A 772 3.41 -9.06 -22.63
C LEU A 772 4.44 -8.70 -21.54
N ALA A 773 5.48 -9.52 -21.33
CA ALA A 773 6.48 -9.32 -20.28
C ALA A 773 7.89 -9.70 -20.76
N PRO A 774 8.94 -9.06 -20.20
CA PRO A 774 10.34 -9.45 -20.43
C PRO A 774 10.60 -10.94 -20.15
N GLN A 775 11.63 -11.51 -20.78
CA GLN A 775 11.93 -12.95 -20.76
C GLN A 775 13.27 -13.22 -20.08
N THR A 776 14.00 -14.25 -20.53
CA THR A 776 15.33 -14.64 -20.05
C THR A 776 16.27 -13.44 -20.01
N VAL A 777 17.08 -13.37 -18.96
CA VAL A 777 18.05 -12.30 -18.77
C VAL A 777 19.46 -12.83 -19.00
N GLY A 778 20.37 -11.95 -19.41
CA GLY A 778 21.76 -12.32 -19.59
C GLY A 778 22.67 -11.14 -19.87
N ALA A 779 23.96 -11.39 -19.75
CA ALA A 779 25.02 -10.40 -19.83
C ALA A 779 26.29 -10.98 -20.48
N VAL A 780 26.97 -10.16 -21.27
CA VAL A 780 28.29 -10.46 -21.85
C VAL A 780 29.22 -9.27 -21.64
N ALA A 781 30.47 -9.49 -21.26
CA ALA A 781 31.41 -8.42 -20.93
C ALA A 781 32.83 -8.68 -21.43
N VAL A 782 33.56 -7.60 -21.73
CA VAL A 782 35.00 -7.59 -22.03
C VAL A 782 35.69 -6.43 -21.32
N ASP A 783 36.92 -6.64 -20.87
CA ASP A 783 37.78 -5.59 -20.34
C ASP A 783 38.93 -5.21 -21.29
N GLU A 784 39.75 -4.26 -20.86
CA GLU A 784 40.93 -3.81 -21.61
C GLU A 784 42.00 -4.86 -21.89
N ASN A 785 42.00 -5.96 -21.13
CA ASN A 785 42.91 -7.09 -21.32
C ASN A 785 42.33 -8.15 -22.27
N GLY A 786 41.13 -7.91 -22.83
CA GLY A 786 40.42 -8.87 -23.66
C GLY A 786 39.86 -10.07 -22.88
N ARG A 787 39.72 -9.97 -21.55
CA ARG A 787 39.08 -11.02 -20.75
C ARG A 787 37.57 -10.95 -20.98
N LEU A 788 36.99 -12.07 -21.40
CA LEU A 788 35.58 -12.18 -21.77
C LEU A 788 34.80 -13.01 -20.74
N ALA A 789 33.54 -12.66 -20.52
CA ALA A 789 32.63 -13.42 -19.66
C ALA A 789 31.20 -13.40 -20.20
N SER A 790 30.43 -14.45 -19.90
CA SER A 790 28.99 -14.54 -20.22
C SER A 790 28.20 -15.14 -19.06
N ALA A 791 26.98 -14.66 -18.86
CA ALA A 791 26.02 -15.13 -17.88
C ALA A 791 24.59 -15.10 -18.45
N THR A 792 23.79 -16.13 -18.14
CA THR A 792 22.36 -16.19 -18.53
C THR A 792 21.55 -16.83 -17.40
N SER A 793 20.34 -16.32 -17.14
CA SER A 793 19.44 -16.84 -16.10
C SER A 793 17.97 -16.78 -16.54
N THR A 794 17.19 -17.79 -16.15
CA THR A 794 15.78 -17.92 -16.55
C THR A 794 14.90 -18.71 -15.57
N GLY A 795 13.60 -18.40 -15.58
CA GLY A 795 12.54 -19.30 -15.09
C GLY A 795 12.11 -20.36 -16.11
N GLY A 796 12.57 -20.25 -17.36
CA GLY A 796 12.25 -21.15 -18.47
C GLY A 796 10.96 -20.78 -19.21
N LEU A 797 10.35 -21.77 -19.87
CA LEU A 797 9.10 -21.59 -20.61
C LEU A 797 7.89 -21.64 -19.67
N ILE A 798 6.91 -20.77 -19.92
CA ILE A 798 5.66 -20.79 -19.19
C ILE A 798 4.98 -22.15 -19.36
N ASN A 799 4.48 -22.71 -18.26
CA ASN A 799 3.82 -24.02 -18.23
C ASN A 799 4.73 -25.17 -18.72
N LYS A 800 6.06 -25.03 -18.60
CA LYS A 800 7.01 -26.12 -18.85
C LYS A 800 6.72 -27.36 -17.99
N MET A 801 7.12 -28.54 -18.48
CA MET A 801 7.10 -29.76 -17.67
C MET A 801 8.05 -29.62 -16.48
N GLU A 802 7.67 -30.24 -15.35
CA GLU A 802 8.57 -30.34 -14.20
C GLU A 802 9.84 -31.10 -14.60
N GLY A 803 11.00 -30.60 -14.18
CA GLY A 803 12.30 -31.18 -14.54
C GLY A 803 12.78 -30.89 -15.96
N ARG A 804 12.07 -30.07 -16.76
CA ARG A 804 12.58 -29.58 -18.06
C ARG A 804 13.81 -28.72 -17.81
N ILE A 805 14.93 -29.07 -18.45
CA ILE A 805 16.19 -28.30 -18.44
C ILE A 805 16.32 -27.53 -19.74
N GLY A 806 16.38 -26.20 -19.67
CA GLY A 806 16.53 -25.22 -20.75
C GLY A 806 17.91 -25.12 -21.39
N ASP A 807 17.96 -24.40 -22.51
CA ASP A 807 19.19 -23.92 -23.14
C ASP A 807 20.06 -23.09 -22.19
N THR A 808 19.44 -22.31 -21.31
CA THR A 808 20.14 -21.47 -20.32
C THR A 808 21.05 -22.28 -19.40
N ALA A 809 20.66 -23.48 -18.97
CA ALA A 809 21.49 -24.32 -18.10
C ALA A 809 22.58 -25.11 -18.86
N VAL A 810 22.54 -25.12 -20.20
CA VAL A 810 23.45 -25.91 -21.02
C VAL A 810 24.50 -24.99 -21.65
N ILE A 811 25.73 -25.07 -21.13
CA ILE A 811 26.87 -24.34 -21.68
C ILE A 811 27.04 -24.65 -23.17
N GLY A 812 27.15 -23.60 -23.99
CA GLY A 812 27.25 -23.67 -25.44
C GLY A 812 25.92 -23.64 -26.19
N ALA A 813 24.78 -23.84 -25.51
CA ALA A 813 23.46 -23.60 -26.10
C ALA A 813 23.11 -22.11 -26.09
N ALA A 814 22.91 -21.54 -24.89
CA ALA A 814 22.57 -20.12 -24.73
C ALA A 814 23.71 -19.25 -24.18
N THR A 815 24.62 -19.83 -23.40
CA THR A 815 25.71 -19.11 -22.73
C THR A 815 27.06 -19.63 -23.19
N TRP A 816 27.94 -18.74 -23.65
CA TRP A 816 29.31 -19.09 -24.04
C TRP A 816 30.27 -17.93 -23.80
N ALA A 817 31.50 -18.23 -23.41
CA ALA A 817 32.62 -17.29 -23.46
C ALA A 817 33.92 -18.05 -23.75
N ASP A 818 34.74 -17.52 -24.65
CA ASP A 818 36.11 -17.96 -24.87
C ASP A 818 37.04 -16.74 -25.04
N LYS A 819 38.27 -16.97 -25.52
CA LYS A 819 39.27 -15.91 -25.73
C LYS A 819 38.92 -14.91 -26.83
N ASN A 820 37.94 -15.20 -27.67
CA ASN A 820 37.58 -14.41 -28.84
C ASN A 820 36.20 -13.75 -28.70
N VAL A 821 35.20 -14.49 -28.20
CA VAL A 821 33.82 -13.98 -28.08
C VAL A 821 33.11 -14.45 -26.81
N ALA A 822 32.13 -13.66 -26.35
CA ALA A 822 31.14 -14.04 -25.36
C ALA A 822 29.72 -13.83 -25.92
N VAL A 823 28.82 -14.77 -25.64
CA VAL A 823 27.47 -14.84 -26.21
C VAL A 823 26.46 -15.20 -25.12
N SER A 824 25.32 -14.51 -25.12
CA SER A 824 24.11 -14.82 -24.35
C SER A 824 22.89 -14.78 -25.26
N CYS A 825 22.07 -15.83 -25.21
CA CYS A 825 20.89 -16.00 -26.06
C CYS A 825 19.58 -15.93 -25.28
N THR A 826 18.49 -15.65 -25.98
CA THR A 826 17.13 -15.61 -25.42
C THR A 826 16.08 -15.89 -26.49
N GLY A 827 14.97 -16.54 -26.11
CA GLY A 827 13.83 -16.82 -26.99
C GLY A 827 13.34 -18.26 -26.84
N ASP A 828 13.04 -18.91 -27.96
CA ASP A 828 12.55 -20.30 -28.01
C ASP A 828 13.67 -21.28 -27.64
N GLY A 829 13.84 -21.54 -26.33
CA GLY A 829 15.00 -22.27 -25.79
C GLY A 829 15.20 -23.70 -26.32
N GLU A 830 14.18 -24.37 -26.86
CA GLU A 830 14.38 -25.70 -27.48
C GLU A 830 15.23 -25.63 -28.75
N GLU A 831 15.09 -24.55 -29.53
CA GLU A 831 15.86 -24.38 -30.76
C GLU A 831 17.31 -23.99 -30.47
N PHE A 832 17.54 -23.12 -29.48
CA PHE A 832 18.89 -22.82 -28.98
C PHE A 832 19.60 -24.07 -28.47
N LEU A 833 18.89 -24.94 -27.74
CA LEU A 833 19.41 -26.19 -27.22
C LEU A 833 19.79 -27.19 -28.32
N ARG A 834 18.90 -27.40 -29.30
CA ARG A 834 19.14 -28.34 -30.42
C ARG A 834 20.29 -27.92 -31.33
N LYS A 835 20.46 -26.61 -31.54
CA LYS A 835 21.40 -26.04 -32.51
C LYS A 835 22.71 -25.57 -31.90
N ALA A 836 22.85 -25.61 -30.57
CA ALA A 836 24.03 -25.18 -29.82
C ALA A 836 24.53 -23.78 -30.24
N VAL A 837 23.60 -22.84 -30.39
CA VAL A 837 23.79 -21.55 -31.08
C VAL A 837 24.95 -20.74 -30.52
N ALA A 838 25.07 -20.61 -29.19
CA ALA A 838 26.11 -19.78 -28.57
C ALA A 838 27.52 -20.28 -28.90
N SER A 839 27.76 -21.59 -28.78
CA SER A 839 29.04 -22.20 -29.17
C SER A 839 29.26 -22.18 -30.68
N LYS A 840 28.20 -22.32 -31.48
CA LYS A 840 28.28 -22.24 -32.95
C LYS A 840 28.76 -20.86 -33.41
N ILE A 841 28.22 -19.78 -32.83
CA ILE A 841 28.68 -18.40 -33.09
C ILE A 841 30.19 -18.30 -32.83
N ALA A 842 30.65 -18.76 -31.66
CA ALA A 842 32.06 -18.73 -31.30
C ALA A 842 32.96 -19.55 -32.24
N PHE A 843 32.50 -20.73 -32.65
CA PHE A 843 33.23 -21.60 -33.58
C PHE A 843 33.31 -21.01 -35.00
N THR A 844 32.28 -20.29 -35.43
CA THR A 844 32.22 -19.67 -36.76
C THR A 844 32.83 -18.28 -36.82
N TYR A 845 33.21 -17.70 -35.68
CA TYR A 845 33.75 -16.34 -35.62
C TYR A 845 35.05 -16.22 -36.40
N ASP A 846 35.04 -15.36 -37.42
CA ASP A 846 36.15 -15.10 -38.35
C ASP A 846 36.75 -13.69 -38.21
N GLY A 847 36.28 -12.92 -37.22
CA GLY A 847 36.64 -11.52 -37.00
C GLY A 847 35.52 -10.52 -37.29
N ASN A 848 34.40 -10.96 -37.90
CA ASN A 848 33.19 -10.15 -38.10
C ASN A 848 32.01 -10.73 -37.29
N LEU A 849 31.85 -10.25 -36.04
CA LEU A 849 30.85 -10.79 -35.11
C LEU A 849 29.42 -10.55 -35.62
N ALA A 850 29.17 -9.36 -36.16
CA ALA A 850 27.90 -8.93 -36.72
C ALA A 850 27.38 -9.87 -37.81
N GLU A 851 28.23 -10.20 -38.78
CA GLU A 851 27.88 -11.09 -39.89
C GLU A 851 27.63 -12.53 -39.40
N CYS A 852 28.48 -13.03 -38.50
CA CYS A 852 28.33 -14.37 -37.91
C CYS A 852 26.98 -14.53 -37.19
N CYS A 853 26.65 -13.60 -36.30
CA CYS A 853 25.40 -13.60 -35.55
C CYS A 853 24.17 -13.53 -36.47
N ASN A 854 24.21 -12.68 -37.51
CA ASN A 854 23.10 -12.53 -38.44
C ASN A 854 22.90 -13.74 -39.35
N LYS A 855 23.99 -14.36 -39.80
CA LYS A 855 23.94 -15.60 -40.56
C LYS A 855 23.27 -16.70 -39.74
N ILE A 856 23.71 -16.91 -38.50
CA ILE A 856 23.11 -17.91 -37.61
C ILE A 856 21.66 -17.59 -37.27
N LEU A 857 21.32 -16.33 -37.01
CA LEU A 857 19.94 -15.92 -36.76
C LEU A 857 19.01 -16.22 -37.95
N LYS A 858 19.47 -15.98 -39.18
CA LYS A 858 18.68 -16.22 -40.40
C LYS A 858 18.62 -17.69 -40.78
N ASP A 859 19.75 -18.37 -40.78
CA ASP A 859 19.88 -19.73 -41.29
C ASP A 859 19.39 -20.76 -40.28
N ASP A 860 19.69 -20.55 -38.99
CA ASP A 860 19.40 -21.53 -37.94
C ASP A 860 18.16 -21.15 -37.11
N MET A 861 17.76 -19.87 -37.04
CA MET A 861 16.68 -19.46 -36.12
C MET A 861 15.45 -18.89 -36.83
N SER A 862 15.28 -19.12 -38.14
CA SER A 862 14.15 -18.59 -38.93
C SER A 862 12.76 -18.96 -38.39
N ASP A 863 12.64 -20.14 -37.79
CA ASP A 863 11.36 -20.72 -37.34
C ASP A 863 11.10 -20.51 -35.83
N ALA A 864 11.98 -19.76 -35.16
CA ALA A 864 11.98 -19.51 -33.72
C ALA A 864 11.95 -18.02 -33.41
N LEU A 865 11.39 -17.64 -32.26
CA LEU A 865 11.66 -16.32 -31.69
C LEU A 865 13.06 -16.36 -31.06
N ALA A 866 13.97 -15.52 -31.54
CA ALA A 866 15.38 -15.56 -31.17
C ALA A 866 15.98 -14.17 -31.00
N GLY A 867 16.73 -14.00 -29.92
CA GLY A 867 17.59 -12.85 -29.63
C GLY A 867 18.99 -13.31 -29.25
N ILE A 868 19.99 -12.59 -29.73
CA ILE A 868 21.41 -12.87 -29.51
C ILE A 868 22.08 -11.58 -29.06
N VAL A 869 22.76 -11.63 -27.92
CA VAL A 869 23.68 -10.59 -27.47
C VAL A 869 25.09 -11.18 -27.42
N ALA A 870 26.02 -10.57 -28.13
CA ALA A 870 27.39 -11.03 -28.21
C ALA A 870 28.38 -9.85 -28.12
N ILE A 871 29.59 -10.15 -27.65
CA ILE A 871 30.72 -9.22 -27.63
C ILE A 871 32.00 -9.95 -28.02
N ASP A 872 32.87 -9.31 -28.80
CA ASP A 872 34.18 -9.85 -29.14
C ASP A 872 35.31 -9.25 -28.30
N VAL A 873 36.51 -9.81 -28.44
CA VAL A 873 37.74 -9.38 -27.75
C VAL A 873 38.13 -7.92 -28.07
N LYS A 874 37.61 -7.32 -29.15
CA LYS A 874 37.84 -5.92 -29.52
C LYS A 874 36.81 -4.98 -28.86
N GLY A 875 35.78 -5.54 -28.22
CA GLY A 875 34.67 -4.79 -27.64
C GLY A 875 33.57 -4.43 -28.63
N GLU A 876 33.49 -5.09 -29.78
CA GLU A 876 32.35 -4.95 -30.69
C GLU A 876 31.13 -5.63 -30.08
N ILE A 877 30.05 -4.87 -29.85
CA ILE A 877 28.78 -5.40 -29.31
C ILE A 877 27.80 -5.65 -30.45
N VAL A 878 27.21 -6.84 -30.47
CA VAL A 878 26.10 -7.21 -31.35
C VAL A 878 24.88 -7.55 -30.51
N GLY A 879 23.76 -6.89 -30.77
CA GLY A 879 22.45 -7.24 -30.23
C GLY A 879 21.46 -7.36 -31.37
N ILE A 880 21.11 -8.59 -31.75
CA ILE A 880 20.30 -8.88 -32.94
C ILE A 880 19.12 -9.80 -32.58
N THR A 881 17.98 -9.64 -33.24
CA THR A 881 16.79 -10.48 -33.00
C THR A 881 15.91 -10.57 -34.24
N ASN A 882 15.20 -11.69 -34.41
CA ASN A 882 14.11 -11.81 -35.39
C ASN A 882 12.72 -11.53 -34.76
N ALA A 883 12.70 -11.12 -33.48
CA ALA A 883 11.54 -10.77 -32.69
C ALA A 883 11.68 -9.33 -32.16
N GLN A 884 11.26 -9.08 -30.92
CA GLN A 884 11.57 -7.86 -30.16
C GLN A 884 12.39 -8.22 -28.92
N MET A 885 13.45 -7.46 -28.64
CA MET A 885 14.36 -7.73 -27.52
C MET A 885 14.65 -6.46 -26.73
N PHE A 886 14.46 -6.51 -25.41
CA PHE A 886 14.97 -5.50 -24.51
C PHE A 886 16.49 -5.61 -24.40
N PHE A 887 17.19 -4.55 -24.76
CA PHE A 887 18.65 -4.53 -24.87
C PHE A 887 19.25 -3.35 -24.11
N GLY A 888 20.37 -3.59 -23.45
CA GLY A 888 21.17 -2.58 -22.78
C GLY A 888 22.67 -2.76 -23.05
N SER A 889 23.44 -1.68 -23.06
CA SER A 889 24.90 -1.75 -23.16
C SER A 889 25.62 -0.60 -22.46
N TYR A 890 26.85 -0.88 -22.06
CA TYR A 890 27.84 0.10 -21.63
C TYR A 890 29.07 -0.01 -22.52
N SER A 891 29.42 1.09 -23.19
CA SER A 891 30.61 1.17 -24.03
C SER A 891 31.16 2.59 -24.02
N ASN A 892 32.47 2.75 -23.90
CA ASN A 892 33.15 4.05 -23.91
C ASN A 892 32.54 5.08 -22.93
N GLY A 893 32.14 4.61 -21.73
CA GLY A 893 31.54 5.47 -20.71
C GLY A 893 30.07 5.84 -20.95
N LYS A 894 29.43 5.33 -22.01
CA LYS A 894 28.04 5.63 -22.39
C LYS A 894 27.13 4.43 -22.14
N ILE A 895 25.98 4.70 -21.52
CA ILE A 895 24.89 3.73 -21.34
C ILE A 895 23.88 3.88 -22.47
N THR A 896 23.43 2.77 -23.04
CA THR A 896 22.36 2.73 -24.05
C THR A 896 21.33 1.66 -23.67
N THR A 897 20.04 2.00 -23.68
CA THR A 897 18.93 1.04 -23.50
C THR A 897 17.86 1.24 -24.56
N LYS A 898 17.46 0.17 -25.24
CA LYS A 898 16.48 0.21 -26.33
C LYS A 898 15.71 -1.10 -26.47
N ILE A 899 14.68 -1.08 -27.31
CA ILE A 899 14.06 -2.29 -27.84
C ILE A 899 14.68 -2.49 -29.22
N VAL A 900 15.27 -3.65 -29.49
CA VAL A 900 15.74 -4.05 -30.82
C VAL A 900 14.62 -4.81 -31.50
N ASN A 901 14.29 -4.45 -32.74
CA ASN A 901 13.29 -5.14 -33.54
C ASN A 901 13.95 -5.84 -34.75
N SER A 902 13.25 -6.80 -35.34
CA SER A 902 13.69 -7.50 -36.57
C SER A 902 14.01 -6.59 -37.76
N LYS A 903 13.39 -5.40 -37.82
CA LYS A 903 13.65 -4.37 -38.85
C LYS A 903 14.87 -3.50 -38.56
N ASP A 904 15.36 -3.49 -37.33
CA ASP A 904 16.52 -2.69 -36.92
C ASP A 904 17.85 -3.43 -37.16
N ASN A 905 17.81 -4.59 -37.82
CA ASN A 905 18.97 -5.42 -38.14
C ASN A 905 19.79 -4.90 -39.34
N ASP A 906 19.48 -3.70 -39.84
CA ASP A 906 20.28 -3.03 -40.88
C ASP A 906 21.54 -2.40 -40.25
N PHE A 907 22.70 -2.88 -40.68
CA PHE A 907 24.01 -2.62 -40.09
C PHE A 907 24.49 -1.18 -40.31
N GLU A 908 24.21 -0.30 -39.35
CA GLU A 908 25.12 0.78 -38.96
C GLU A 908 25.60 0.52 -37.53
N SER A 909 26.91 0.30 -37.39
CA SER A 909 27.56 -0.15 -36.15
C SER A 909 27.11 0.63 -34.93
N LEU A 910 26.61 -0.07 -33.90
CA LEU A 910 26.19 0.46 -32.59
C LEU A 910 27.34 1.12 -31.79
N THR A 911 28.53 1.23 -32.38
CA THR A 911 29.76 1.82 -31.84
C THR A 911 30.13 3.19 -32.45
N LYS A 912 29.35 3.72 -33.42
CA LYS A 912 29.43 5.14 -33.82
C LYS A 912 28.42 5.96 -33.02
#